data_AF-A0A2T1E628-F1
#
_entry.id   AF-A0A2T1E628-F1
#
_cell.length_a   1.000
_cell.length_b   1.000
_cell.length_c   1.000
_cell.angle_alpha   90.00
_cell.angle_beta   90.00
_cell.angle_gamma   90.00
#
_symmetry.space_group_name_H-M   'P 1'
#
loop_
_entity.id
_entity.type
_entity.pdbx_description
1 polymer ?
#
loop_
_entity_poly.entity_id
_entity_poly.type
_entity_poly.pdbx_seq_one_letter_code
_entity_poly.pdbx_strand_id
1 'polypeptide(L)'
;MAGTGITTVQGSASDRQSNGIFISYSRKDKDFVQTLDASLRQFGYDPWVDWEDIQPTEDWWAAIQTGIEAANSFLFVLSPDSVASKVCRQELEHAVANHKRLVPIVRREGFDAADVHPALATHNWLFFRESDDPDRTLQILTTALETDLEYVRAHTRLQMRAIEWDQKIRDDSFLLRGSDLEDAELWLTKAAGKKPQPSELQGAFINTSRKAETNRHKADVIRQQFLTGVVSAFFVVALGLAGFAFKQKNKVEVIAQSAGAEHLLASGLELDALVQGLQAGQQLKHIGWFLTPATQLQVIAALRHVVYGMNARNTLQGHLGYVMSASFSPDGQRIVSASADKTVKLWSREGQHLATLTGHRDRVNSVSFSPDGKTIASASDDRTVNLWSREGQLLRTLKGHTAKVLSVSFSPDSKLIASSDEDGNVKLWGLNGKAVKTFRALDFAVSSVQFSPDGQTIATANGDFSVRLWTSSGQPLKTLTGHTDSVISVRFSPDGKTLASASEDQTIKLWSVDRTAPQAFGQALQTLTGHTDAVKSLSFSPDGQLLASASTDNTIKLWNLNGETIKTLRGHSNWVNSVNFSPDGKTLVSASGDRTVKLWAVESQPLVMLSGHRDMVNSVRFSPDGQTLVTGSSDNTVKLWNRNGQERVTLKGHQKRVLSVAFSPDGQTIASTSEDRTVKLWNLKGQILQTLKSHQGTVWSVAFSPDGQMIASASEDGTLKLWSLKGQLLKTLQGHNGAILSLALSPDGRFLISGNDDATANLWSVSGDLITTLKGQSGPIGSVSFSPDSQILATGSDDGTVKLWNRGGDQLYTLRGHGGFIMGLTFSPDGSTIATASADKTVRLWSLDGQQLETFSDHTNWVRSVSFSPDGKTLASASQDGTVILWNLNLNDLLTRGCTWLHDYLTTNPSVSQRDRAACL
;
A
#
# COMPACT_ATOMS: atom_id res chain seq x y z
N MET A 1 6.08 -15.54 -48.33
CA MET A 1 6.09 -16.85 -49.02
C MET A 1 4.66 -17.32 -49.18
N ALA A 2 4.35 -17.92 -50.33
CA ALA A 2 3.09 -18.51 -50.78
C ALA A 2 1.96 -17.51 -51.11
N GLY A 3 1.86 -17.19 -52.40
CA GLY A 3 0.62 -16.76 -53.03
C GLY A 3 -0.20 -17.96 -53.53
N THR A 4 -1.48 -17.73 -53.78
CA THR A 4 -2.35 -18.61 -54.56
C THR A 4 -3.33 -17.73 -55.32
N GLY A 5 -3.07 -17.51 -56.61
CA GLY A 5 -4.06 -17.03 -57.57
C GLY A 5 -4.76 -18.23 -58.20
N ILE A 6 -6.08 -18.14 -58.42
CA ILE A 6 -6.84 -19.10 -59.23
C ILE A 6 -7.94 -18.35 -60.01
N THR A 7 -7.65 -18.22 -61.31
CA THR A 7 -8.51 -18.34 -62.51
C THR A 7 -9.83 -17.58 -62.64
N THR A 8 -9.82 -16.66 -63.61
CA THR A 8 -10.95 -16.25 -64.44
C THR A 8 -11.37 -17.41 -65.36
N VAL A 9 -12.65 -17.81 -65.30
CA VAL A 9 -13.30 -18.67 -66.30
C VAL A 9 -14.19 -17.80 -67.17
N GLN A 10 -13.91 -17.84 -68.47
CA GLN A 10 -14.74 -17.26 -69.54
C GLN A 10 -16.11 -17.94 -69.56
N GLY A 11 -17.19 -17.14 -69.56
CA GLY A 11 -18.52 -17.57 -69.96
C GLY A 11 -18.71 -17.31 -71.45
N SER A 12 -18.78 -18.38 -72.23
CA SER A 12 -19.00 -18.42 -73.68
C SER A 12 -20.47 -18.25 -74.06
N ALA A 13 -20.71 -17.47 -75.11
CA ALA A 13 -21.74 -17.59 -76.14
C ALA A 13 -23.04 -18.36 -75.82
N SER A 14 -24.14 -17.61 -75.62
CA SER A 14 -25.47 -17.94 -76.19
C SER A 14 -26.48 -16.79 -75.98
N ASP A 15 -26.18 -15.58 -76.44
CA ASP A 15 -27.16 -14.49 -76.42
C ASP A 15 -28.05 -14.62 -77.68
N ARG A 16 -28.93 -15.63 -77.72
CA ARG A 16 -30.18 -15.47 -78.50
C ARG A 16 -30.82 -14.22 -77.93
N GLN A 17 -31.18 -13.25 -78.78
CA GLN A 17 -31.73 -11.95 -78.36
C GLN A 17 -33.05 -12.17 -77.61
N SER A 18 -32.95 -12.48 -76.32
CA SER A 18 -34.05 -12.97 -75.49
C SER A 18 -35.05 -11.85 -75.26
N ASN A 19 -36.27 -12.05 -75.76
CA ASN A 19 -37.50 -11.31 -75.51
C ASN A 19 -37.41 -9.78 -75.61
N GLY A 20 -36.96 -9.29 -76.76
CA GLY A 20 -36.89 -7.85 -77.01
C GLY A 20 -38.19 -7.18 -77.46
N ILE A 21 -39.23 -7.95 -77.80
CA ILE A 21 -40.41 -7.44 -78.50
C ILE A 21 -41.68 -8.01 -77.88
N PHE A 22 -42.67 -7.18 -77.60
CA PHE A 22 -44.04 -7.61 -77.28
C PHE A 22 -44.96 -7.14 -78.40
N ILE A 23 -45.82 -8.01 -78.94
CA ILE A 23 -46.76 -7.65 -80.01
C ILE A 23 -48.19 -7.62 -79.48
N SER A 24 -48.78 -6.42 -79.43
CA SER A 24 -50.20 -6.20 -79.10
C SER A 24 -51.02 -6.02 -80.37
N TYR A 25 -52.12 -6.78 -80.48
CA TYR A 25 -52.93 -6.84 -81.71
C TYR A 25 -54.37 -7.30 -81.42
N SER A 26 -55.29 -7.05 -82.36
CA SER A 26 -56.65 -7.60 -82.29
C SER A 26 -56.67 -9.04 -82.79
N ARG A 27 -57.45 -9.93 -82.16
CA ARG A 27 -57.60 -11.33 -82.60
C ARG A 27 -57.97 -11.51 -84.08
N LYS A 28 -58.63 -10.53 -84.70
CA LYS A 28 -58.97 -10.56 -86.13
C LYS A 28 -57.75 -10.35 -87.05
N ASP A 29 -56.66 -9.82 -86.53
CA ASP A 29 -55.39 -9.60 -87.24
C ASP A 29 -54.38 -10.73 -86.98
N LYS A 30 -54.79 -11.83 -86.32
CA LYS A 30 -53.90 -12.92 -85.90
C LYS A 30 -53.07 -13.51 -87.04
N ASP A 31 -53.66 -13.75 -88.20
CA ASP A 31 -52.96 -14.35 -89.34
C ASP A 31 -51.80 -13.47 -89.83
N PHE A 32 -51.99 -12.14 -89.79
CA PHE A 32 -50.92 -11.19 -90.08
C PHE A 32 -49.83 -11.24 -89.00
N VAL A 33 -50.21 -11.26 -87.72
CA VAL A 33 -49.22 -11.29 -86.64
C VAL A 33 -48.42 -12.59 -86.62
N GLN A 34 -49.01 -13.73 -86.99
CA GLN A 34 -48.26 -14.98 -87.19
C GLN A 34 -47.20 -14.85 -88.28
N THR A 35 -47.51 -14.13 -89.36
CA THR A 35 -46.55 -13.86 -90.42
C THR A 35 -45.44 -12.92 -89.94
N LEU A 36 -45.81 -11.84 -89.24
CA LEU A 36 -44.87 -10.87 -88.69
C LEU A 36 -43.93 -11.49 -87.64
N ASP A 37 -44.46 -12.33 -86.76
CA ASP A 37 -43.70 -13.09 -85.76
C ASP A 37 -42.69 -14.02 -86.43
N ALA A 38 -43.14 -14.84 -87.40
CA ALA A 38 -42.25 -15.72 -88.14
C ALA A 38 -41.13 -14.95 -88.87
N SER A 39 -41.44 -13.80 -89.46
CA SER A 39 -40.46 -12.92 -90.08
C SER A 39 -39.46 -12.37 -89.06
N LEU A 40 -39.92 -11.80 -87.95
CA LEU A 40 -39.02 -11.28 -86.90
C LEU A 40 -38.11 -12.37 -86.32
N ARG A 41 -38.62 -13.60 -86.16
CA ARG A 41 -37.85 -14.77 -85.72
C ARG A 41 -36.75 -15.16 -86.71
N GLN A 42 -36.98 -15.03 -88.01
CA GLN A 42 -35.92 -15.25 -89.02
C GLN A 42 -34.79 -14.21 -88.92
N PHE A 43 -35.09 -12.99 -88.50
CA PHE A 43 -34.10 -11.94 -88.23
C PHE A 43 -33.44 -12.05 -86.85
N GLY A 44 -33.74 -13.10 -86.08
CA GLY A 44 -33.09 -13.39 -84.80
C GLY A 44 -33.75 -12.75 -83.58
N TYR A 45 -34.92 -12.13 -83.73
CA TYR A 45 -35.73 -11.66 -82.61
C TYR A 45 -36.59 -12.79 -82.04
N ASP A 46 -37.00 -12.65 -80.78
CA ASP A 46 -37.93 -13.57 -80.10
C ASP A 46 -39.14 -12.74 -79.61
N PRO A 47 -40.19 -12.55 -80.44
CA PRO A 47 -41.35 -11.76 -80.06
C PRO A 47 -42.24 -12.52 -79.08
N TRP A 48 -42.70 -11.82 -78.04
CA TRP A 48 -43.69 -12.30 -77.11
C TRP A 48 -45.09 -12.15 -77.69
N VAL A 49 -45.81 -13.26 -77.79
CA VAL A 49 -47.18 -13.36 -78.33
C VAL A 49 -48.06 -14.23 -77.44
N ASP A 50 -49.28 -13.77 -77.22
CA ASP A 50 -50.16 -14.32 -76.19
C ASP A 50 -50.68 -15.75 -76.44
N TRP A 51 -50.53 -16.30 -77.65
CA TRP A 51 -50.95 -17.67 -77.98
C TRP A 51 -49.86 -18.73 -77.73
N GLU A 52 -48.63 -18.31 -77.46
CA GLU A 52 -47.48 -19.20 -77.24
C GLU A 52 -46.90 -19.02 -75.83
N ASP A 53 -46.80 -17.77 -75.36
CA ASP A 53 -46.04 -17.44 -74.16
C ASP A 53 -46.85 -17.44 -72.85
N ILE A 54 -48.16 -17.67 -72.91
CA ILE A 54 -49.02 -17.81 -71.71
C ILE A 54 -49.27 -19.30 -71.45
N GLN A 55 -48.81 -19.79 -70.30
CA GLN A 55 -49.04 -21.17 -69.89
C GLN A 55 -50.51 -21.39 -69.47
N PRO A 56 -51.13 -22.57 -69.73
CA PRO A 56 -52.56 -22.79 -69.46
C PRO A 56 -53.02 -22.59 -68.00
N THR A 57 -52.11 -22.58 -67.02
CA THR A 57 -52.38 -22.46 -65.59
C THR A 57 -52.00 -21.10 -64.99
N GLU A 58 -51.48 -20.17 -65.80
CA GLU A 58 -51.02 -18.85 -65.35
C GLU A 58 -52.18 -17.83 -65.32
N ASP A 59 -52.09 -16.81 -64.45
CA ASP A 59 -53.01 -15.67 -64.53
C ASP A 59 -52.72 -14.92 -65.83
N TRP A 60 -53.69 -14.99 -66.74
CA TRP A 60 -53.58 -14.47 -68.09
C TRP A 60 -53.17 -12.98 -68.13
N TRP A 61 -53.67 -12.14 -67.22
CA TRP A 61 -53.31 -10.71 -67.23
C TRP A 61 -51.92 -10.46 -66.61
N ALA A 62 -51.56 -11.19 -65.55
CA ALA A 62 -50.25 -11.07 -64.93
C ALA A 62 -49.12 -11.52 -65.87
N ALA A 63 -49.36 -12.56 -66.68
CA ALA A 63 -48.43 -13.03 -67.71
C ALA A 63 -48.18 -11.94 -68.78
N ILE A 64 -49.25 -11.28 -69.22
CA ILE A 64 -49.18 -10.14 -70.17
C ILE A 64 -48.38 -8.99 -69.57
N GLN A 65 -48.67 -8.58 -68.33
CA GLN A 65 -47.95 -7.49 -67.67
C GLN A 65 -46.45 -7.80 -67.57
N THR A 66 -46.11 -9.04 -67.17
CA THR A 66 -44.71 -9.51 -67.08
C THR A 66 -44.05 -9.54 -68.47
N GLY A 67 -44.75 -9.99 -69.50
CA GLY A 67 -44.27 -9.99 -70.89
C GLY A 67 -43.97 -8.58 -71.39
N ILE A 68 -44.84 -7.62 -71.11
CA ILE A 68 -44.63 -6.20 -71.45
C ILE A 68 -43.44 -5.63 -70.68
N GLU A 69 -43.35 -5.90 -69.38
CA GLU A 69 -42.27 -5.42 -68.51
C GLU A 69 -40.89 -5.99 -68.91
N ALA A 70 -40.84 -7.22 -69.41
CA ALA A 70 -39.61 -7.84 -69.92
C ALA A 70 -39.21 -7.39 -71.33
N ALA A 71 -40.15 -6.88 -72.14
CA ALA A 71 -39.87 -6.49 -73.53
C ALA A 71 -39.13 -5.15 -73.64
N ASN A 72 -38.26 -5.01 -74.64
CA ASN A 72 -37.58 -3.74 -74.96
C ASN A 72 -38.47 -2.80 -75.79
N SER A 73 -39.18 -3.37 -76.75
CA SER A 73 -40.08 -2.66 -77.66
C SER A 73 -41.47 -3.28 -77.63
N PHE A 74 -42.47 -2.41 -77.71
CA PHE A 74 -43.87 -2.77 -77.73
C PHE A 74 -44.45 -2.40 -79.10
N LEU A 75 -44.69 -3.41 -79.92
CA LEU A 75 -45.25 -3.27 -81.26
C LEU A 75 -46.76 -3.30 -81.13
N PHE A 76 -47.42 -2.24 -81.61
CA PHE A 76 -48.87 -2.16 -81.57
C PHE A 76 -49.44 -2.21 -82.98
N VAL A 77 -50.16 -3.28 -83.31
CA VAL A 77 -50.78 -3.46 -84.63
C VAL A 77 -52.09 -2.66 -84.67
N LEU A 78 -52.06 -1.52 -85.36
CA LEU A 78 -53.18 -0.62 -85.58
C LEU A 78 -54.14 -1.16 -86.66
N SER A 79 -55.38 -1.41 -86.21
CA SER A 79 -56.56 -1.72 -87.03
C SER A 79 -57.81 -1.13 -86.34
N PRO A 80 -58.95 -0.97 -87.04
CA PRO A 80 -60.17 -0.48 -86.39
C PRO A 80 -60.59 -1.30 -85.17
N ASP A 81 -60.30 -2.62 -85.20
CA ASP A 81 -60.62 -3.53 -84.11
C ASP A 81 -59.65 -3.39 -82.92
N SER A 82 -58.35 -3.14 -83.15
CA SER A 82 -57.38 -2.98 -82.05
C SER A 82 -57.53 -1.63 -81.35
N VAL A 83 -57.88 -0.56 -82.08
CA VAL A 83 -58.16 0.76 -81.52
C VAL A 83 -59.42 0.76 -80.64
N ALA A 84 -60.44 -0.01 -81.03
CA ALA A 84 -61.67 -0.18 -80.25
C ALA A 84 -61.53 -1.19 -79.08
N SER A 85 -60.47 -2.00 -79.06
CA SER A 85 -60.27 -3.05 -78.05
C SER A 85 -59.85 -2.48 -76.69
N LYS A 86 -60.64 -2.77 -75.65
CA LYS A 86 -60.31 -2.41 -74.27
C LYS A 86 -59.03 -3.09 -73.78
N VAL A 87 -58.81 -4.35 -74.16
CA VAL A 87 -57.63 -5.13 -73.75
C VAL A 87 -56.36 -4.56 -74.36
N CYS A 88 -56.34 -4.31 -75.67
CA CYS A 88 -55.19 -3.72 -76.34
C CYS A 88 -54.87 -2.32 -75.77
N ARG A 89 -55.90 -1.56 -75.36
CA ARG A 89 -55.71 -0.28 -74.67
C ARG A 89 -55.04 -0.45 -73.30
N GLN A 90 -55.46 -1.43 -72.50
CA GLN A 90 -54.83 -1.72 -71.20
C GLN A 90 -53.38 -2.17 -71.36
N GLU A 91 -53.07 -3.02 -72.35
CA GLU A 91 -51.70 -3.45 -72.66
C GLU A 91 -50.83 -2.24 -73.04
N LEU A 92 -51.36 -1.36 -73.88
CA LEU A 92 -50.67 -0.15 -74.29
C LEU A 92 -50.48 0.83 -73.13
N GLU A 93 -51.47 1.02 -72.27
CA GLU A 93 -51.36 1.85 -71.07
C GLU A 93 -50.29 1.30 -70.12
N HIS A 94 -50.20 -0.02 -69.95
CA HIS A 94 -49.16 -0.67 -69.14
C HIS A 94 -47.76 -0.51 -69.76
N ALA A 95 -47.65 -0.61 -71.08
CA ALA A 95 -46.41 -0.36 -71.81
C ALA A 95 -45.96 1.11 -71.72
N VAL A 96 -46.92 2.06 -71.76
CA VAL A 96 -46.66 3.49 -71.56
C VAL A 96 -46.20 3.78 -70.14
N ALA A 97 -46.87 3.21 -69.13
CA ALA A 97 -46.49 3.36 -67.72
C ALA A 97 -45.06 2.84 -67.47
N ASN A 98 -44.67 1.76 -68.13
CA ASN A 98 -43.32 1.20 -68.07
C ASN A 98 -42.34 1.81 -69.09
N HIS A 99 -42.73 2.91 -69.74
CA HIS A 99 -41.91 3.69 -70.66
C HIS A 99 -41.27 2.82 -71.75
N LYS A 100 -42.04 1.91 -72.36
CA LYS A 100 -41.55 1.03 -73.42
C LYS A 100 -41.36 1.78 -74.73
N ARG A 101 -40.46 1.29 -75.58
CA ARG A 101 -40.33 1.80 -76.95
C ARG A 101 -41.56 1.39 -77.75
N LEU A 102 -42.43 2.33 -78.04
CA LEU A 102 -43.66 2.07 -78.80
C LEU A 102 -43.38 2.10 -80.30
N VAL A 103 -43.81 1.06 -81.01
CA VAL A 103 -43.70 0.97 -82.47
C VAL A 103 -45.09 0.70 -83.06
N PRO A 104 -45.81 1.74 -83.49
CA PRO A 104 -47.12 1.58 -84.13
C PRO A 104 -46.98 1.02 -85.56
N ILE A 105 -47.67 -0.09 -85.82
CA ILE A 105 -47.70 -0.79 -87.12
C ILE A 105 -49.14 -0.75 -87.68
N VAL A 106 -49.38 -0.03 -88.77
CA VAL A 106 -50.71 0.07 -89.39
C VAL A 106 -50.93 -1.10 -90.35
N ARG A 107 -51.87 -1.99 -90.00
CA ARG A 107 -52.24 -3.15 -90.83
C ARG A 107 -53.48 -2.89 -91.67
N ARG A 108 -54.54 -2.36 -91.05
CA ARG A 108 -55.81 -1.99 -91.72
C ARG A 108 -56.17 -0.56 -91.36
N GLU A 109 -56.45 0.25 -92.37
CA GLU A 109 -56.93 1.62 -92.19
C GLU A 109 -58.46 1.64 -91.95
N GLY A 110 -59.03 2.81 -91.65
CA GLY A 110 -60.47 2.98 -91.43
C GLY A 110 -60.89 3.25 -89.98
N PHE A 111 -59.95 3.65 -89.11
CA PHE A 111 -60.21 4.19 -87.78
C PHE A 111 -59.94 5.71 -87.76
N ASP A 112 -60.60 6.44 -86.87
CA ASP A 112 -60.31 7.87 -86.66
C ASP A 112 -58.98 8.01 -85.91
N ALA A 113 -58.10 8.89 -86.38
CA ALA A 113 -56.83 9.18 -85.72
C ALA A 113 -57.03 9.77 -84.32
N ALA A 114 -58.17 10.42 -84.06
CA ALA A 114 -58.53 10.93 -82.72
C ALA A 114 -58.80 9.80 -81.71
N ASP A 115 -59.19 8.61 -82.17
CA ASP A 115 -59.45 7.45 -81.30
C ASP A 115 -58.18 6.66 -80.96
N VAL A 116 -57.06 6.94 -81.64
CA VAL A 116 -55.76 6.32 -81.35
C VAL A 116 -55.17 6.91 -80.08
N HIS A 117 -54.66 6.05 -79.20
CA HIS A 117 -54.07 6.48 -77.93
C HIS A 117 -52.97 7.54 -78.17
N PRO A 118 -52.97 8.68 -77.43
CA PRO A 118 -52.05 9.79 -77.70
C PRO A 118 -50.56 9.41 -77.73
N ALA A 119 -50.17 8.41 -76.94
CA ALA A 119 -48.81 7.90 -76.93
C ALA A 119 -48.38 7.31 -78.29
N LEU A 120 -49.26 6.68 -79.06
CA LEU A 120 -48.95 6.16 -80.40
C LEU A 120 -49.06 7.25 -81.48
N ALA A 121 -49.95 8.22 -81.31
CA ALA A 121 -50.12 9.35 -82.25
C ALA A 121 -48.86 10.25 -82.34
N THR A 122 -48.01 10.25 -81.31
CA THR A 122 -46.75 11.01 -81.28
C THR A 122 -45.56 10.27 -81.93
N HIS A 123 -45.77 9.05 -82.45
CA HIS A 123 -44.74 8.24 -83.12
C HIS A 123 -45.04 8.12 -84.62
N ASN A 124 -44.01 7.96 -85.44
CA ASN A 124 -44.19 7.68 -86.86
C ASN A 124 -44.77 6.28 -87.05
N TRP A 125 -45.85 6.17 -87.83
CA TRP A 125 -46.53 4.92 -88.09
C TRP A 125 -45.87 4.15 -89.23
N LEU A 126 -45.64 2.86 -89.01
CA LEU A 126 -45.10 1.95 -90.02
C LEU A 126 -46.26 1.25 -90.73
N PHE A 127 -46.42 1.48 -92.03
CA PHE A 127 -47.55 0.93 -92.80
C PHE A 127 -47.20 -0.46 -93.37
N PHE A 128 -47.92 -1.49 -92.92
CA PHE A 128 -47.84 -2.89 -93.37
C PHE A 128 -49.17 -3.32 -94.01
N ARG A 129 -49.70 -2.52 -94.93
CA ARG A 129 -50.95 -2.83 -95.65
C ARG A 129 -50.68 -3.86 -96.73
N GLU A 130 -51.72 -4.52 -97.23
CA GLU A 130 -51.57 -5.52 -98.31
C GLU A 130 -50.95 -4.96 -99.61
N SER A 131 -51.04 -3.66 -99.83
CA SER A 131 -50.46 -2.96 -100.98
C SER A 131 -49.00 -2.51 -100.79
N ASP A 132 -48.47 -2.58 -99.57
CA ASP A 132 -47.11 -2.11 -99.26
C ASP A 132 -46.09 -3.25 -99.43
N ASP A 133 -44.83 -2.91 -99.73
CA ASP A 133 -43.73 -3.89 -99.88
C ASP A 133 -43.32 -4.44 -98.50
N PRO A 134 -43.59 -5.73 -98.20
CA PRO A 134 -43.37 -6.30 -96.88
C PRO A 134 -41.90 -6.36 -96.49
N ASP A 135 -40.98 -6.60 -97.43
CA ASP A 135 -39.55 -6.74 -97.15
C ASP A 135 -38.93 -5.39 -96.82
N ARG A 136 -39.32 -4.34 -97.55
CA ARG A 136 -38.84 -2.97 -97.29
C ARG A 136 -39.34 -2.44 -95.95
N THR A 137 -40.60 -2.66 -95.61
CA THR A 137 -41.14 -2.18 -94.33
C THR A 137 -40.55 -2.98 -93.16
N LEU A 138 -40.27 -4.27 -93.35
CA LEU A 138 -39.57 -5.09 -92.35
C LEU A 138 -38.15 -4.56 -92.07
N GLN A 139 -37.39 -4.13 -93.09
CA GLN A 139 -36.08 -3.50 -92.88
C GLN A 139 -36.17 -2.18 -92.09
N ILE A 140 -37.21 -1.38 -92.32
CA ILE A 140 -37.43 -0.13 -91.55
C ILE A 140 -37.77 -0.46 -90.10
N LEU A 141 -38.60 -1.49 -89.88
CA LEU A 141 -38.94 -1.98 -88.55
C LEU A 141 -37.71 -2.48 -87.80
N THR A 142 -36.87 -3.33 -88.42
CA THR A 142 -35.64 -3.81 -87.77
C THR A 142 -34.67 -2.66 -87.47
N THR A 143 -34.50 -1.71 -88.38
CA THR A 143 -33.68 -0.49 -88.13
C THR A 143 -34.21 0.32 -86.94
N ALA A 144 -35.53 0.49 -86.83
CA ALA A 144 -36.15 1.18 -85.69
C ALA A 144 -35.96 0.42 -84.36
N LEU A 145 -35.97 -0.92 -84.41
CA LEU A 145 -35.70 -1.76 -83.24
C LEU A 145 -34.23 -1.72 -82.82
N GLU A 146 -33.29 -1.63 -83.77
CA GLU A 146 -31.85 -1.59 -83.50
C GLU A 146 -31.31 -0.21 -83.09
N THR A 147 -32.04 0.86 -83.41
CA THR A 147 -31.63 2.24 -83.05
C THR A 147 -31.44 2.34 -81.54
N ASP A 148 -30.26 2.75 -81.05
CA ASP A 148 -29.96 2.85 -79.61
C ASP A 148 -30.27 1.57 -78.79
N LEU A 149 -30.21 0.38 -79.41
CA LEU A 149 -30.65 -0.87 -78.79
C LEU A 149 -30.03 -1.14 -77.42
N GLU A 150 -28.72 -0.94 -77.26
CA GLU A 150 -28.03 -1.13 -75.98
C GLU A 150 -28.55 -0.19 -74.87
N TYR A 151 -28.94 1.04 -75.24
CA TYR A 151 -29.56 1.96 -74.28
C TYR A 151 -30.97 1.49 -73.87
N VAL A 152 -31.75 0.91 -74.79
CA VAL A 152 -33.09 0.37 -74.47
C VAL A 152 -33.02 -0.93 -73.68
N ARG A 153 -32.06 -1.80 -73.97
CA ARG A 153 -31.81 -3.00 -73.16
C ARG A 153 -31.44 -2.62 -71.74
N ALA A 154 -30.55 -1.63 -71.58
CA ALA A 154 -30.20 -1.09 -70.27
C ALA A 154 -31.42 -0.48 -69.56
N HIS A 155 -32.29 0.25 -70.28
CA HIS A 155 -33.57 0.73 -69.74
C HIS A 155 -34.40 -0.43 -69.19
N THR A 156 -34.74 -1.43 -70.01
CA THR A 156 -35.57 -2.56 -69.57
C THR A 156 -34.96 -3.31 -68.39
N ARG A 157 -33.65 -3.59 -68.43
CA ARG A 157 -32.94 -4.27 -67.34
C ARG A 157 -33.02 -3.48 -66.03
N LEU A 158 -32.81 -2.16 -66.10
CA LEU A 158 -32.90 -1.29 -64.92
C LEU A 158 -34.34 -1.12 -64.44
N GLN A 159 -35.33 -1.10 -65.35
CA GLN A 159 -36.74 -1.05 -65.00
C GLN A 159 -37.15 -2.30 -64.23
N MET A 160 -36.77 -3.49 -64.71
CA MET A 160 -37.06 -4.77 -64.05
C MET A 160 -36.45 -4.83 -62.64
N ARG A 161 -35.17 -4.46 -62.49
CA ARG A 161 -34.53 -4.39 -61.17
C ARG A 161 -35.20 -3.37 -60.25
N ALA A 162 -35.63 -2.22 -60.78
CA ALA A 162 -36.29 -1.20 -59.99
C ALA A 162 -37.70 -1.62 -59.56
N ILE A 163 -38.45 -2.34 -60.41
CA ILE A 163 -39.75 -2.94 -60.06
C ILE A 163 -39.57 -4.01 -58.98
N GLU A 164 -38.60 -4.92 -59.15
CA GLU A 164 -38.34 -5.97 -58.16
C GLU A 164 -37.95 -5.36 -56.80
N TRP A 165 -37.08 -4.35 -56.81
CA TRP A 165 -36.72 -3.59 -55.63
C TRP A 165 -37.95 -2.93 -54.96
N ASP A 166 -38.83 -2.30 -55.71
CA ASP A 166 -40.03 -1.65 -55.17
C ASP A 166 -41.02 -2.67 -54.59
N GLN A 167 -41.23 -3.81 -55.27
CA GLN A 167 -42.07 -4.91 -54.80
C GLN A 167 -41.55 -5.55 -53.51
N LYS A 168 -40.23 -5.60 -53.32
CA LYS A 168 -39.59 -6.10 -52.09
C LYS A 168 -39.49 -5.04 -50.99
N ILE A 169 -40.36 -4.03 -51.01
CA ILE A 169 -40.41 -2.95 -50.00
C ILE A 169 -39.06 -2.21 -49.93
N ARG A 170 -38.41 -2.05 -51.07
CA ARG A 170 -37.16 -1.28 -51.25
C ARG A 170 -35.98 -1.75 -50.41
N ASP A 171 -35.81 -3.06 -50.29
CA ASP A 171 -34.70 -3.69 -49.56
C ASP A 171 -33.30 -3.32 -50.16
N ASP A 172 -32.39 -2.89 -49.29
CA ASP A 172 -31.03 -2.44 -49.62
C ASP A 172 -30.12 -3.53 -50.24
N SER A 173 -30.50 -4.81 -50.13
CA SER A 173 -29.77 -5.94 -50.72
C SER A 173 -29.85 -5.95 -52.26
N PHE A 174 -30.91 -5.39 -52.83
CA PHE A 174 -31.14 -5.32 -54.28
C PHE A 174 -30.50 -4.09 -54.95
N LEU A 175 -30.00 -3.14 -54.15
CA LEU A 175 -29.34 -1.93 -54.67
C LEU A 175 -28.04 -2.25 -55.41
N LEU A 176 -27.79 -1.51 -56.49
CA LEU A 176 -26.59 -1.66 -57.33
C LEU A 176 -25.32 -1.25 -56.57
N ARG A 177 -24.18 -1.83 -56.94
CA ARG A 177 -22.87 -1.60 -56.29
C ARG A 177 -21.74 -1.66 -57.31
N GLY A 178 -20.65 -0.94 -57.04
CA GLY A 178 -19.45 -0.93 -57.87
C GLY A 178 -19.76 -0.63 -59.34
N SER A 179 -19.18 -1.42 -60.25
CA SER A 179 -19.33 -1.22 -61.69
C SER A 179 -20.78 -1.21 -62.17
N ASP A 180 -21.67 -2.02 -61.57
CA ASP A 180 -23.10 -2.08 -61.95
C ASP A 180 -23.82 -0.74 -61.67
N LEU A 181 -23.43 -0.04 -60.60
CA LEU A 181 -23.98 1.28 -60.26
C LEU A 181 -23.37 2.37 -61.15
N GLU A 182 -22.05 2.33 -61.38
CA GLU A 182 -21.37 3.25 -62.29
C GLU A 182 -21.98 3.20 -63.70
N ASP A 183 -22.24 1.99 -64.22
CA ASP A 183 -22.88 1.79 -65.52
C ASP A 183 -24.31 2.34 -65.56
N ALA A 184 -25.08 2.16 -64.48
CA ALA A 184 -26.45 2.67 -64.38
C ALA A 184 -26.51 4.20 -64.29
N GLU A 185 -25.58 4.82 -63.55
CA GLU A 185 -25.44 6.28 -63.47
C GLU A 185 -25.01 6.87 -64.81
N LEU A 186 -24.04 6.23 -65.48
CA LEU A 186 -23.62 6.62 -66.82
C LEU A 186 -24.76 6.50 -67.82
N TRP A 187 -25.56 5.42 -67.75
CA TRP A 187 -26.77 5.27 -68.55
C TRP A 187 -27.77 6.42 -68.32
N LEU A 188 -28.02 6.79 -67.06
CA LEU A 188 -28.93 7.88 -66.71
C LEU A 188 -28.46 9.23 -67.27
N THR A 189 -27.15 9.50 -67.28
CA THR A 189 -26.60 10.73 -67.88
C THR A 189 -26.71 10.77 -69.41
N LYS A 190 -26.67 9.61 -70.07
CA LYS A 190 -26.81 9.47 -71.54
C LYS A 190 -28.25 9.51 -72.03
N ALA A 191 -29.24 9.63 -71.14
CA ALA A 191 -30.66 9.58 -71.46
C ALA A 191 -31.19 10.81 -72.21
N ALA A 192 -30.50 11.96 -72.13
CA ALA A 192 -30.91 13.19 -72.79
C ALA A 192 -30.99 12.99 -74.33
N GLY A 193 -32.18 13.19 -74.90
CA GLY A 193 -32.44 13.04 -76.33
C GLY A 193 -32.69 11.61 -76.83
N LYS A 194 -32.62 10.59 -75.96
CA LYS A 194 -32.91 9.18 -76.33
C LYS A 194 -34.35 8.77 -75.96
N LYS A 195 -34.91 7.78 -76.66
CA LYS A 195 -36.20 7.16 -76.30
C LYS A 195 -36.02 5.64 -76.09
N PRO A 196 -36.58 5.08 -75.00
CA PRO A 196 -37.47 5.71 -74.02
C PRO A 196 -36.75 6.57 -72.96
N GLN A 197 -37.51 7.47 -72.32
CA GLN A 197 -37.00 8.26 -71.19
C GLN A 197 -36.93 7.39 -69.92
N PRO A 198 -35.95 7.63 -69.03
CA PRO A 198 -35.88 6.95 -67.74
C PRO A 198 -37.15 7.18 -66.92
N SER A 199 -37.67 6.12 -66.29
CA SER A 199 -38.80 6.22 -65.38
C SER A 199 -38.38 6.85 -64.05
N GLU A 200 -39.35 7.43 -63.32
CA GLU A 200 -39.09 7.94 -61.97
C GLU A 200 -38.58 6.84 -61.03
N LEU A 201 -39.07 5.60 -61.21
CA LEU A 201 -38.67 4.46 -60.39
C LEU A 201 -37.21 4.05 -60.63
N GLN A 202 -36.76 4.04 -61.89
CA GLN A 202 -35.35 3.83 -62.22
C GLN A 202 -34.46 4.92 -61.60
N GLY A 203 -34.87 6.19 -61.72
CA GLY A 203 -34.15 7.32 -61.12
C GLY A 203 -34.04 7.19 -59.59
N ALA A 204 -35.14 6.81 -58.93
CA ALA A 204 -35.18 6.59 -57.49
C ALA A 204 -34.28 5.41 -57.07
N PHE A 205 -34.31 4.31 -57.81
CA PHE A 205 -33.51 3.11 -57.54
C PHE A 205 -32.00 3.40 -57.66
N ILE A 206 -31.57 4.07 -58.73
CA ILE A 206 -30.17 4.43 -58.95
C ILE A 206 -29.69 5.42 -57.88
N ASN A 207 -30.47 6.46 -57.58
CA ASN A 207 -30.11 7.45 -56.57
C ASN A 207 -30.03 6.86 -55.15
N THR A 208 -30.91 5.89 -54.84
CA THR A 208 -30.87 5.19 -53.55
C THR A 208 -29.63 4.28 -53.47
N SER A 209 -29.30 3.61 -54.57
CA SER A 209 -28.06 2.80 -54.68
C SER A 209 -26.81 3.66 -54.44
N ARG A 210 -26.72 4.84 -55.05
CA ARG A 210 -25.64 5.83 -54.83
C ARG A 210 -25.47 6.22 -53.37
N LYS A 211 -26.59 6.56 -52.70
CA LYS A 211 -26.56 6.95 -51.28
C LYS A 211 -26.11 5.80 -50.40
N ALA A 212 -26.57 4.58 -50.67
CA ALA A 212 -26.17 3.39 -49.91
C ALA A 212 -24.67 3.09 -50.04
N GLU A 213 -24.10 3.17 -51.25
CA GLU A 213 -22.67 2.95 -51.47
C GLU A 213 -21.80 4.03 -50.80
N THR A 214 -22.20 5.30 -50.88
CA THR A 214 -21.52 6.40 -50.18
C THR A 214 -21.51 6.19 -48.65
N ASN A 215 -22.61 5.69 -48.09
CA ASN A 215 -22.70 5.38 -46.66
C ASN A 215 -21.82 4.19 -46.26
N ARG A 216 -21.69 3.17 -47.11
CA ARG A 216 -20.81 2.02 -46.88
C ARG A 216 -19.33 2.42 -46.90
N HIS A 217 -18.90 3.22 -47.88
CA HIS A 217 -17.54 3.75 -47.90
C HIS A 217 -17.19 4.58 -46.66
N LYS A 218 -18.12 5.41 -46.17
CA LYS A 218 -17.94 6.14 -44.91
C LYS A 218 -17.84 5.19 -43.70
N ALA A 219 -18.65 4.14 -43.65
CA ALA A 219 -18.63 3.16 -42.57
C ALA A 219 -17.33 2.36 -42.53
N ASP A 220 -16.76 1.97 -43.68
CA ASP A 220 -15.50 1.21 -43.74
C ASP A 220 -14.28 2.03 -43.32
N VAL A 221 -14.23 3.32 -43.67
CA VAL A 221 -13.18 4.24 -43.20
C VAL A 221 -13.26 4.44 -41.67
N ILE A 222 -14.47 4.61 -41.13
CA ILE A 222 -14.69 4.69 -39.68
C ILE A 222 -14.28 3.38 -39.00
N ARG A 223 -14.55 2.21 -39.59
CA ARG A 223 -14.21 0.90 -39.03
C ARG A 223 -12.69 0.66 -38.99
N GLN A 224 -11.93 1.11 -39.99
CA GLN A 224 -10.46 1.05 -39.97
C GLN A 224 -9.81 2.01 -38.96
N GLN A 225 -10.38 3.21 -38.77
CA GLN A 225 -9.95 4.14 -37.71
C GLN A 225 -10.35 3.64 -36.30
N PHE A 226 -11.49 2.96 -36.19
CA PHE A 226 -11.94 2.36 -34.93
C PHE A 226 -11.08 1.15 -34.52
N LEU A 227 -10.65 0.29 -35.44
CA LEU A 227 -9.79 -0.87 -35.12
C LEU A 227 -8.39 -0.47 -34.63
N THR A 228 -7.79 0.61 -35.15
CA THR A 228 -6.50 1.13 -34.66
C THR A 228 -6.63 1.91 -33.35
N GLY A 229 -7.72 2.66 -33.16
CA GLY A 229 -8.05 3.34 -31.90
C GLY A 229 -8.46 2.39 -30.77
N VAL A 230 -9.14 1.29 -31.08
CA VAL A 230 -9.60 0.30 -30.10
C VAL A 230 -8.47 -0.59 -29.62
N VAL A 231 -7.54 -1.03 -30.49
CA VAL A 231 -6.37 -1.79 -30.05
C VAL A 231 -5.43 -0.94 -29.18
N SER A 232 -5.26 0.35 -29.50
CA SER A 232 -4.47 1.26 -28.67
C SER A 232 -5.17 1.63 -27.36
N ALA A 233 -6.50 1.86 -27.37
CA ALA A 233 -7.27 2.05 -26.15
C ALA A 233 -7.30 0.80 -25.26
N PHE A 234 -7.46 -0.40 -25.82
CA PHE A 234 -7.34 -1.65 -25.07
C PHE A 234 -5.94 -1.88 -24.54
N PHE A 235 -4.89 -1.51 -25.27
CA PHE A 235 -3.52 -1.61 -24.76
C PHE A 235 -3.27 -0.62 -23.60
N VAL A 236 -3.78 0.60 -23.69
CA VAL A 236 -3.72 1.59 -22.60
C VAL A 236 -4.55 1.16 -21.40
N VAL A 237 -5.76 0.64 -21.61
CA VAL A 237 -6.61 0.10 -20.53
C VAL A 237 -5.99 -1.17 -19.94
N ALA A 238 -5.42 -2.07 -20.74
CA ALA A 238 -4.75 -3.27 -20.26
C ALA A 238 -3.45 -2.93 -19.51
N LEU A 239 -2.64 -1.98 -19.98
CA LEU A 239 -1.49 -1.45 -19.24
C LEU A 239 -1.94 -0.72 -17.97
N GLY A 240 -3.06 0.00 -18.02
CA GLY A 240 -3.67 0.68 -16.86
C GLY A 240 -4.18 -0.32 -15.83
N LEU A 241 -4.85 -1.40 -16.25
CA LEU A 241 -5.32 -2.49 -15.40
C LEU A 241 -4.17 -3.35 -14.89
N ALA A 242 -3.17 -3.65 -15.71
CA ALA A 242 -1.96 -4.35 -15.29
C ALA A 242 -1.15 -3.49 -14.32
N GLY A 243 -1.05 -2.19 -14.56
CA GLY A 243 -0.44 -1.22 -13.66
C GLY A 243 -1.22 -1.06 -12.36
N PHE A 244 -2.55 -1.05 -12.41
CA PHE A 244 -3.42 -1.04 -11.23
C PHE A 244 -3.32 -2.35 -10.45
N ALA A 245 -3.32 -3.50 -11.12
CA ALA A 245 -3.13 -4.82 -10.51
C ALA A 245 -1.73 -4.94 -9.89
N PHE A 246 -0.70 -4.46 -10.57
CA PHE A 246 0.67 -4.37 -10.04
C PHE A 246 0.73 -3.46 -8.81
N LYS A 247 0.10 -2.28 -8.88
CA LYS A 247 -0.03 -1.35 -7.75
C LYS A 247 -0.75 -2.00 -6.56
N GLN A 248 -1.88 -2.68 -6.79
CA GLN A 248 -2.64 -3.36 -5.75
C GLN A 248 -1.85 -4.53 -5.15
N LYS A 249 -1.23 -5.37 -5.99
CA LYS A 249 -0.39 -6.49 -5.55
C LYS A 249 0.73 -5.99 -4.65
N ASN A 250 1.51 -5.01 -5.08
CA ASN A 250 2.64 -4.47 -4.31
C ASN A 250 2.19 -3.74 -3.04
N LYS A 251 1.05 -3.02 -3.08
CA LYS A 251 0.46 -2.40 -1.89
C LYS A 251 0.10 -3.44 -0.85
N VAL A 252 -0.60 -4.51 -1.24
CA VAL A 252 -1.02 -5.59 -0.33
C VAL A 252 0.21 -6.31 0.22
N GLU A 253 1.21 -6.57 -0.62
CA GLU A 253 2.43 -7.25 -0.21
C GLU A 253 3.22 -6.47 0.84
N VAL A 254 3.47 -5.16 0.62
CA VAL A 254 4.23 -4.36 1.59
C VAL A 254 3.49 -4.19 2.92
N ILE A 255 2.16 -4.01 2.89
CA ILE A 255 1.35 -3.92 4.11
C ILE A 255 1.36 -5.26 4.85
N ALA A 256 1.21 -6.37 4.14
CA ALA A 256 1.25 -7.70 4.74
C ALA A 256 2.61 -8.01 5.37
N GLN A 257 3.71 -7.60 4.73
CA GLN A 257 5.06 -7.74 5.30
C GLN A 257 5.21 -6.90 6.58
N SER A 258 4.76 -5.63 6.58
CA SER A 258 4.79 -4.78 7.77
C SER A 258 3.96 -5.36 8.93
N ALA A 259 2.75 -5.83 8.67
CA ALA A 259 1.91 -6.48 9.68
C ALA A 259 2.53 -7.81 10.17
N GLY A 260 3.15 -8.58 9.27
CA GLY A 260 3.90 -9.79 9.62
C GLY A 260 5.06 -9.49 10.56
N ALA A 261 5.81 -8.41 10.30
CA ALA A 261 6.91 -7.97 11.15
C ALA A 261 6.44 -7.62 12.56
N GLU A 262 5.32 -6.90 12.71
CA GLU A 262 4.74 -6.59 14.01
C GLU A 262 4.29 -7.83 14.77
N HIS A 263 3.68 -8.80 14.08
CA HIS A 263 3.28 -10.06 14.69
C HIS A 263 4.49 -10.87 15.17
N LEU A 264 5.58 -10.92 14.39
CA LEU A 264 6.84 -11.56 14.78
C LEU A 264 7.44 -10.89 16.02
N LEU A 265 7.41 -9.55 16.08
CA LEU A 265 7.88 -8.79 17.23
C LEU A 265 7.08 -9.15 18.49
N ALA A 266 5.75 -9.15 18.39
CA ALA A 266 4.87 -9.53 19.50
C ALA A 266 5.08 -10.98 19.96
N SER A 267 5.52 -11.85 19.05
CA SER A 267 5.85 -13.26 19.32
C SER A 267 7.26 -13.44 19.92
N GLY A 268 8.05 -12.37 20.06
CA GLY A 268 9.44 -12.42 20.54
C GLY A 268 10.47 -12.86 19.51
N LEU A 269 10.08 -13.00 18.23
CA LEU A 269 10.98 -13.30 17.11
C LEU A 269 11.59 -12.00 16.55
N GLU A 270 12.30 -11.31 17.43
CA GLU A 270 12.77 -9.94 17.22
C GLU A 270 13.61 -9.76 15.94
N LEU A 271 14.62 -10.61 15.72
CA LEU A 271 15.51 -10.49 14.56
C LEU A 271 14.79 -10.73 13.23
N ASP A 272 13.87 -11.70 13.18
CA ASP A 272 13.08 -12.01 11.99
C ASP A 272 12.07 -10.88 11.69
N ALA A 273 11.46 -10.32 12.74
CA ALA A 273 10.63 -9.13 12.64
C ALA A 273 11.39 -7.98 11.97
N LEU A 274 12.63 -7.71 12.42
CA LEU A 274 13.44 -6.62 11.88
C LEU A 274 13.85 -6.88 10.43
N VAL A 275 14.24 -8.11 10.07
CA VAL A 275 14.50 -8.46 8.66
C VAL A 275 13.28 -8.18 7.80
N GLN A 276 12.09 -8.65 8.21
CA GLN A 276 10.86 -8.48 7.44
C GLN A 276 10.44 -7.00 7.36
N GLY A 277 10.56 -6.25 8.45
CA GLY A 277 10.29 -4.81 8.48
C GLY A 277 11.22 -4.02 7.56
N LEU A 278 12.52 -4.36 7.54
CA LEU A 278 13.50 -3.75 6.64
C LEU A 278 13.22 -4.08 5.17
N GLN A 279 12.82 -5.31 4.86
CA GLN A 279 12.38 -5.69 3.52
C GLN A 279 11.17 -4.86 3.06
N ALA A 280 10.16 -4.69 3.92
CA ALA A 280 9.02 -3.84 3.64
C ALA A 280 9.43 -2.37 3.43
N GLY A 281 10.35 -1.86 4.26
CA GLY A 281 10.89 -0.50 4.14
C GLY A 281 11.72 -0.27 2.86
N GLN A 282 12.55 -1.25 2.46
CA GLN A 282 13.30 -1.18 1.20
C GLN A 282 12.36 -1.26 0.00
N GLN A 283 11.38 -2.15 0.04
CA GLN A 283 10.34 -2.23 -0.98
C GLN A 283 9.63 -0.87 -1.08
N LEU A 284 9.19 -0.29 0.04
CA LEU A 284 8.60 1.04 0.11
C LEU A 284 9.48 2.12 -0.52
N LYS A 285 10.80 2.07 -0.37
CA LYS A 285 11.71 3.03 -1.01
C LYS A 285 11.63 2.99 -2.54
N HIS A 286 11.46 1.81 -3.13
CA HIS A 286 11.30 1.64 -4.57
C HIS A 286 9.87 1.94 -5.06
N ILE A 287 8.87 1.58 -4.25
CA ILE A 287 7.46 1.62 -4.64
C ILE A 287 6.67 2.82 -4.11
N GLY A 288 7.28 3.61 -3.23
CA GLY A 288 6.59 4.64 -2.45
C GLY A 288 5.91 5.68 -3.33
N TRP A 289 6.52 6.06 -4.46
CA TRP A 289 5.99 7.08 -5.37
C TRP A 289 4.59 6.76 -5.93
N PHE A 290 4.16 5.50 -5.93
CA PHE A 290 2.82 5.10 -6.36
C PHE A 290 1.85 4.73 -5.22
N LEU A 291 2.32 4.70 -3.98
CA LEU A 291 1.51 4.48 -2.78
C LEU A 291 0.98 5.81 -2.22
N THR A 292 -0.17 5.77 -1.56
CA THR A 292 -0.71 6.96 -0.86
C THR A 292 0.19 7.30 0.33
N PRO A 293 0.35 8.59 0.69
CA PRO A 293 1.21 8.97 1.82
C PRO A 293 0.81 8.29 3.14
N ALA A 294 -0.49 8.11 3.40
CA ALA A 294 -0.97 7.37 4.56
C ALA A 294 -0.48 5.91 4.59
N THR A 295 -0.46 5.20 3.44
CA THR A 295 0.11 3.84 3.34
C THR A 295 1.62 3.85 3.52
N GLN A 296 2.33 4.86 3.00
CA GLN A 296 3.77 4.97 3.23
C GLN A 296 4.06 5.13 4.72
N LEU A 297 3.30 6.00 5.40
CA LEU A 297 3.46 6.24 6.83
C LEU A 297 3.10 5.02 7.69
N GLN A 298 2.08 4.25 7.30
CA GLN A 298 1.76 2.98 7.97
C GLN A 298 2.95 2.01 7.95
N VAL A 299 3.60 1.84 6.80
CA VAL A 299 4.79 0.98 6.67
C VAL A 299 5.98 1.54 7.45
N ILE A 300 6.17 2.86 7.44
CA ILE A 300 7.21 3.56 8.24
C ILE A 300 6.98 3.36 9.74
N ALA A 301 5.74 3.47 10.21
CA ALA A 301 5.36 3.30 11.60
C ALA A 301 5.65 1.86 12.07
N ALA A 302 5.22 0.86 11.31
CA ALA A 302 5.52 -0.54 11.60
C ALA A 302 7.04 -0.80 11.65
N LEU A 303 7.81 -0.28 10.68
CA LEU A 303 9.27 -0.40 10.69
C LEU A 303 9.87 0.28 11.93
N ARG A 304 9.40 1.48 12.29
CA ARG A 304 9.84 2.19 13.49
C ARG A 304 9.61 1.35 14.74
N HIS A 305 8.40 0.82 14.92
CA HIS A 305 8.05 0.01 16.08
C HIS A 305 9.01 -1.18 16.23
N VAL A 306 9.30 -1.86 15.12
CA VAL A 306 10.26 -2.97 15.11
C VAL A 306 11.68 -2.50 15.42
N VAL A 307 12.18 -1.44 14.79
CA VAL A 307 13.55 -0.93 15.00
C VAL A 307 13.80 -0.52 16.46
N TYR A 308 12.84 0.15 17.11
CA TYR A 308 12.97 0.60 18.49
C TYR A 308 12.59 -0.47 19.52
N GLY A 309 11.82 -1.49 19.13
CA GLY A 309 11.43 -2.61 19.98
C GLY A 309 12.50 -3.71 20.16
N MET A 310 13.65 -3.59 19.48
CA MET A 310 14.70 -4.62 19.51
C MET A 310 15.53 -4.65 20.78
N ASN A 311 15.84 -5.88 21.18
CA ASN A 311 16.76 -6.24 22.25
C ASN A 311 17.78 -7.27 21.75
N ALA A 312 17.36 -8.27 20.99
CA ALA A 312 18.23 -9.27 20.39
C ALA A 312 19.18 -8.60 19.38
N ARG A 313 20.47 -8.88 19.53
CA ARG A 313 21.56 -8.39 18.66
C ARG A 313 22.01 -9.45 17.67
N ASN A 314 22.16 -10.69 18.14
CA ASN A 314 22.62 -11.78 17.33
C ASN A 314 22.14 -13.13 17.89
N THR A 315 22.06 -14.14 17.03
CA THR A 315 21.93 -15.55 17.40
C THR A 315 23.17 -16.27 16.88
N LEU A 316 23.78 -17.12 17.69
CA LEU A 316 24.96 -17.90 17.34
C LEU A 316 24.51 -19.36 17.24
N GLN A 317 24.62 -19.92 16.03
CA GLN A 317 24.18 -21.27 15.72
C GLN A 317 25.38 -22.16 15.37
N GLY A 318 25.33 -23.42 15.79
CA GLY A 318 26.34 -24.41 15.42
C GLY A 318 26.49 -25.57 16.39
N HIS A 319 25.90 -25.49 17.59
CA HIS A 319 25.78 -26.63 18.49
C HIS A 319 24.69 -27.59 18.01
N LEU A 320 24.89 -28.89 18.22
CA LEU A 320 23.94 -29.94 17.82
C LEU A 320 23.03 -30.40 18.97
N GLY A 321 23.33 -29.95 20.19
CA GLY A 321 22.61 -30.27 21.41
C GLY A 321 22.31 -29.03 22.25
N TYR A 322 21.67 -29.23 23.39
CA TYR A 322 21.31 -28.13 24.30
C TYR A 322 22.56 -27.36 24.72
N VAL A 323 22.51 -26.03 24.63
CA VAL A 323 23.62 -25.20 25.13
C VAL A 323 23.38 -24.98 26.62
N MET A 324 24.33 -25.44 27.43
CA MET A 324 24.20 -25.48 28.88
C MET A 324 24.75 -24.21 29.54
N SER A 325 25.83 -23.65 28.98
CA SER A 325 26.52 -22.50 29.55
C SER A 325 27.13 -21.63 28.46
N ALA A 326 27.12 -20.32 28.63
CA ALA A 326 27.86 -19.38 27.78
C ALA A 326 28.41 -18.20 28.59
N SER A 327 29.62 -17.75 28.26
CA SER A 327 30.30 -16.66 28.96
C SER A 327 31.13 -15.80 28.01
N PHE A 328 31.26 -14.51 28.34
CA PHE A 328 32.24 -13.62 27.72
C PHE A 328 33.64 -13.86 28.26
N SER A 329 34.66 -13.52 27.46
CA SER A 329 36.01 -13.27 27.94
C SER A 329 36.07 -11.97 28.77
N PRO A 330 37.06 -11.79 29.66
CA PRO A 330 37.17 -10.59 30.48
C PRO A 330 37.32 -9.27 29.71
N ASP A 331 37.83 -9.32 28.47
CA ASP A 331 37.91 -8.17 27.56
C ASP A 331 36.64 -7.96 26.70
N GLY A 332 35.67 -8.87 26.82
CA GLY A 332 34.40 -8.85 26.08
C GLY A 332 34.53 -9.13 24.59
N GLN A 333 35.70 -9.54 24.10
CA GLN A 333 35.96 -9.73 22.65
C GLN A 333 35.65 -11.14 22.16
N ARG A 334 35.49 -12.10 23.08
CA ARG A 334 35.19 -13.50 22.76
C ARG A 334 34.06 -14.02 23.61
N ILE A 335 33.39 -15.04 23.08
CA ILE A 335 32.33 -15.76 23.74
C ILE A 335 32.67 -17.23 23.70
N VAL A 336 32.45 -17.94 24.80
CA VAL A 336 32.59 -19.39 24.86
C VAL A 336 31.24 -20.00 25.24
N SER A 337 30.89 -21.12 24.60
CA SER A 337 29.65 -21.87 24.88
C SER A 337 29.91 -23.36 25.04
N ALA A 338 29.22 -24.00 25.98
CA ALA A 338 29.30 -25.42 26.29
C ALA A 338 27.97 -26.10 26.03
N SER A 339 27.99 -27.33 25.50
CA SER A 339 26.78 -28.01 25.06
C SER A 339 26.73 -29.50 25.40
N ALA A 340 25.51 -30.03 25.40
CA ALA A 340 25.20 -31.46 25.41
C ALA A 340 25.71 -32.21 24.16
N ASP A 341 26.14 -31.51 23.11
CA ASP A 341 26.85 -32.11 21.99
C ASP A 341 28.31 -32.49 22.28
N LYS A 342 28.73 -32.38 23.55
CA LYS A 342 30.06 -32.75 24.07
C LYS A 342 31.18 -31.79 23.67
N THR A 343 30.84 -30.67 23.04
CA THR A 343 31.81 -29.67 22.58
C THR A 343 31.70 -28.37 23.36
N VAL A 344 32.82 -27.64 23.34
CA VAL A 344 32.85 -26.22 23.66
C VAL A 344 33.10 -25.47 22.35
N LYS A 345 32.40 -24.35 22.11
CA LYS A 345 32.64 -23.49 20.93
C LYS A 345 33.12 -22.13 21.37
N LEU A 346 34.06 -21.59 20.61
CA LEU A 346 34.61 -20.26 20.78
C LEU A 346 34.12 -19.37 19.63
N TRP A 347 33.69 -18.17 19.97
CA TRP A 347 33.11 -17.21 19.05
C TRP A 347 33.76 -15.83 19.23
N SER A 348 33.74 -15.01 18.19
CA SER A 348 34.03 -13.57 18.31
C SER A 348 32.85 -12.85 18.98
N ARG A 349 33.07 -11.59 19.39
CA ARG A 349 32.01 -10.73 19.94
C ARG A 349 30.86 -10.52 18.95
N GLU A 350 31.19 -10.45 17.66
CA GLU A 350 30.25 -10.28 16.55
C GLU A 350 29.50 -11.59 16.21
N GLY A 351 29.89 -12.71 16.83
CA GLY A 351 29.23 -14.01 16.63
C GLY A 351 29.87 -14.91 15.58
N GLN A 352 31.06 -14.57 15.06
CA GLN A 352 31.80 -15.45 14.15
C GLN A 352 32.29 -16.69 14.90
N HIS A 353 32.10 -17.88 14.33
CA HIS A 353 32.67 -19.12 14.87
C HIS A 353 34.19 -19.11 14.69
N LEU A 354 34.94 -19.23 15.80
CA LEU A 354 36.40 -19.21 15.80
C LEU A 354 37.01 -20.61 15.93
N ALA A 355 36.47 -21.44 16.83
CA ALA A 355 36.98 -22.78 17.07
C ALA A 355 35.92 -23.71 17.69
N THR A 356 36.04 -25.01 17.44
CA THR A 356 35.30 -26.05 18.19
C THR A 356 36.32 -26.87 18.98
N LEU A 357 36.18 -26.86 20.30
CA LEU A 357 37.05 -27.49 21.26
C LEU A 357 36.48 -28.88 21.57
N THR A 358 37.13 -29.91 21.03
CA THR A 358 36.74 -31.32 21.19
C THR A 358 37.68 -32.02 22.17
N GLY A 359 37.13 -32.73 23.16
CA GLY A 359 37.92 -33.47 24.14
C GLY A 359 37.11 -34.13 25.24
N HIS A 360 35.93 -33.58 25.56
CA HIS A 360 34.98 -34.24 26.46
C HIS A 360 34.27 -35.41 25.77
N ARG A 361 33.86 -36.40 26.56
CA ARG A 361 33.18 -37.63 26.08
C ARG A 361 31.67 -37.63 26.29
N ASP A 362 31.19 -36.67 27.07
CA ASP A 362 29.79 -36.50 27.45
C ASP A 362 29.42 -35.01 27.51
N ARG A 363 28.17 -34.68 27.84
CA ARG A 363 27.65 -33.31 27.94
C ARG A 363 28.57 -32.41 28.75
N VAL A 364 28.78 -31.19 28.26
CA VAL A 364 29.53 -30.16 28.96
C VAL A 364 28.53 -29.23 29.66
N ASN A 365 28.55 -29.19 30.99
CA ASN A 365 27.56 -28.50 31.80
C ASN A 365 27.90 -27.02 32.03
N SER A 366 29.19 -26.71 32.22
CA SER A 366 29.64 -25.38 32.61
C SER A 366 30.95 -25.03 31.90
N VAL A 367 31.10 -23.74 31.58
CA VAL A 367 32.32 -23.20 30.98
C VAL A 367 32.59 -21.78 31.48
N SER A 368 33.85 -21.47 31.74
CA SER A 368 34.28 -20.14 32.21
C SER A 368 35.65 -19.79 31.64
N PHE A 369 35.87 -18.49 31.37
CA PHE A 369 37.21 -17.94 31.22
C PHE A 369 37.87 -17.74 32.59
N SER A 370 39.20 -17.77 32.62
CA SER A 370 39.97 -17.22 33.72
C SER A 370 39.86 -15.69 33.74
N PRO A 371 39.91 -15.03 34.92
CA PRO A 371 39.89 -13.57 35.02
C PRO A 371 40.98 -12.86 34.20
N ASP A 372 42.14 -13.50 33.98
CA ASP A 372 43.20 -12.98 33.09
C ASP A 372 42.96 -13.23 31.59
N GLY A 373 41.89 -13.95 31.23
CA GLY A 373 41.47 -14.25 29.86
C GLY A 373 42.33 -15.25 29.09
N LYS A 374 43.34 -15.86 29.73
CA LYS A 374 44.31 -16.76 29.05
C LYS A 374 43.86 -18.20 28.97
N THR A 375 43.01 -18.63 29.90
CA THR A 375 42.60 -20.03 30.04
C THR A 375 41.07 -20.13 30.01
N ILE A 376 40.56 -21.21 29.43
CA ILE A 376 39.14 -21.60 29.50
C ILE A 376 39.07 -22.88 30.30
N ALA A 377 38.11 -23.00 31.21
CA ALA A 377 37.81 -24.26 31.90
C ALA A 377 36.41 -24.74 31.54
N SER A 378 36.25 -26.05 31.33
CA SER A 378 34.95 -26.68 31.05
C SER A 378 34.73 -27.91 31.92
N ALA A 379 33.54 -28.05 32.49
CA ALA A 379 33.13 -29.17 33.34
C ALA A 379 32.09 -30.05 32.61
N SER A 380 32.21 -31.38 32.76
CA SER A 380 31.41 -32.34 32.00
C SER A 380 30.90 -33.51 32.82
N ASP A 381 29.82 -34.11 32.33
CA ASP A 381 29.28 -35.40 32.76
C ASP A 381 30.28 -36.55 32.63
N ASP A 382 31.34 -36.40 31.82
CA ASP A 382 32.44 -37.36 31.73
C ASP A 382 33.36 -37.39 32.96
N ARG A 383 32.99 -36.67 34.01
CA ARG A 383 33.64 -36.62 35.34
C ARG A 383 34.97 -35.89 35.33
N THR A 384 35.22 -35.07 34.32
CA THR A 384 36.47 -34.30 34.19
C THR A 384 36.23 -32.81 34.05
N VAL A 385 37.28 -32.04 34.33
CA VAL A 385 37.39 -30.63 33.94
C VAL A 385 38.51 -30.49 32.92
N ASN A 386 38.24 -29.91 31.76
CA ASN A 386 39.28 -29.62 30.76
C ASN A 386 39.70 -28.15 30.83
N LEU A 387 41.01 -27.90 30.71
CA LEU A 387 41.61 -26.58 30.58
C LEU A 387 42.10 -26.39 29.16
N TRP A 388 41.75 -25.24 28.59
CA TRP A 388 42.06 -24.89 27.21
C TRP A 388 42.77 -23.55 27.15
N SER A 389 43.58 -23.33 26.12
CA SER A 389 44.11 -22.01 25.83
C SER A 389 42.99 -21.09 25.34
N ARG A 390 43.26 -19.78 25.33
CA ARG A 390 42.37 -18.77 24.76
C ARG A 390 42.02 -19.03 23.28
N GLU A 391 42.89 -19.74 22.56
CA GLU A 391 42.74 -20.16 21.16
C GLU A 391 42.03 -21.51 21.00
N GLY A 392 41.68 -22.18 22.11
CA GLY A 392 40.94 -23.43 22.12
C GLY A 392 41.79 -24.69 22.07
N GLN A 393 43.10 -24.60 22.31
CA GLN A 393 43.96 -25.79 22.40
C GLN A 393 43.80 -26.45 23.77
N LEU A 394 43.61 -27.78 23.81
CA LEU A 394 43.53 -28.51 25.08
C LEU A 394 44.89 -28.49 25.79
N LEU A 395 44.94 -27.83 26.96
CA LEU A 395 46.14 -27.73 27.78
C LEU A 395 46.24 -28.89 28.77
N ARG A 396 45.11 -29.27 29.39
CA ARG A 396 45.08 -30.29 30.45
C ARG A 396 43.68 -30.83 30.71
N THR A 397 43.61 -32.09 31.16
CA THR A 397 42.40 -32.70 31.71
C THR A 397 42.60 -33.00 33.19
N LEU A 398 41.73 -32.46 34.04
CA LEU A 398 41.70 -32.67 35.48
C LEU A 398 40.81 -33.87 35.78
N LYS A 399 41.42 -34.94 36.29
CA LYS A 399 40.73 -36.19 36.65
C LYS A 399 40.73 -36.34 38.17
N GLY A 400 39.58 -36.70 38.75
CA GLY A 400 39.48 -36.97 40.18
C GLY A 400 38.08 -36.90 40.77
N HIS A 401 37.08 -36.41 40.03
CA HIS A 401 35.67 -36.57 40.40
C HIS A 401 35.18 -37.99 40.09
N THR A 402 34.29 -38.51 40.92
CA THR A 402 33.66 -39.84 40.78
C THR A 402 32.30 -39.77 40.10
N ALA A 403 31.67 -38.60 40.14
CA ALA A 403 30.39 -38.29 39.50
C ALA A 403 30.53 -37.15 38.47
N LYS A 404 29.41 -36.83 37.81
CA LYS A 404 29.31 -35.78 36.79
C LYS A 404 29.71 -34.43 37.36
N VAL A 405 30.56 -33.68 36.66
CA VAL A 405 30.98 -32.35 37.10
C VAL A 405 29.98 -31.33 36.57
N LEU A 406 29.32 -30.60 37.47
CA LEU A 406 28.19 -29.73 37.15
C LEU A 406 28.62 -28.27 36.95
N SER A 407 29.59 -27.78 37.73
CA SER A 407 30.02 -26.37 37.68
C SER A 407 31.54 -26.24 37.79
N VAL A 408 32.06 -25.16 37.20
CA VAL A 408 33.47 -24.76 37.32
C VAL A 408 33.58 -23.24 37.51
N SER A 409 34.47 -22.78 38.39
CA SER A 409 34.75 -21.36 38.62
C SER A 409 36.25 -21.16 38.89
N PHE A 410 36.83 -20.11 38.31
CA PHE A 410 38.18 -19.67 38.66
C PHE A 410 38.18 -18.83 39.94
N SER A 411 39.28 -18.83 40.67
CA SER A 411 39.57 -17.81 41.67
C SER A 411 39.86 -16.47 41.01
N PRO A 412 39.63 -15.32 41.68
CA PRO A 412 39.86 -13.99 41.11
C PRO A 412 41.31 -13.75 40.64
N ASP A 413 42.29 -14.38 41.28
CA ASP A 413 43.71 -14.31 40.91
C ASP A 413 44.10 -15.26 39.77
N SER A 414 43.14 -16.00 39.20
CA SER A 414 43.31 -16.99 38.13
C SER A 414 44.20 -18.20 38.49
N LYS A 415 44.58 -18.41 39.75
CA LYS A 415 45.52 -19.50 40.13
C LYS A 415 44.84 -20.81 40.53
N LEU A 416 43.61 -20.73 41.02
CA LEU A 416 42.82 -21.87 41.46
C LEU A 416 41.56 -22.02 40.63
N ILE A 417 41.07 -23.25 40.58
CA ILE A 417 39.78 -23.61 39.99
C ILE A 417 38.99 -24.36 41.06
N ALA A 418 37.73 -24.00 41.25
CA ALA A 418 36.75 -24.79 41.99
C ALA A 418 35.88 -25.55 41.00
N SER A 419 35.62 -26.82 41.26
CA SER A 419 34.63 -27.61 40.54
C SER A 419 33.75 -28.39 41.49
N SER A 420 32.48 -28.57 41.13
CA SER A 420 31.50 -29.30 41.92
C SER A 420 30.88 -30.46 41.14
N ASP A 421 30.45 -31.51 41.85
CA ASP A 421 29.84 -32.70 41.25
C ASP A 421 28.46 -33.07 41.81
N GLU A 422 27.82 -34.04 41.15
CA GLU A 422 26.49 -34.60 41.47
C GLU A 422 26.45 -35.35 42.82
N ASP A 423 27.61 -35.79 43.36
CA ASP A 423 27.74 -36.48 44.67
C ASP A 423 27.95 -35.50 45.84
N GLY A 424 28.00 -34.20 45.54
CA GLY A 424 28.16 -33.11 46.51
C GLY A 424 29.60 -32.78 46.87
N ASN A 425 30.59 -33.25 46.10
CA ASN A 425 31.99 -32.89 46.32
C ASN A 425 32.35 -31.58 45.63
N VAL A 426 33.15 -30.78 46.31
CA VAL A 426 33.83 -29.62 45.75
C VAL A 426 35.34 -29.86 45.77
N LYS A 427 35.99 -29.67 44.63
CA LYS A 427 37.44 -29.80 44.46
C LYS A 427 38.06 -28.47 44.07
N LEU A 428 39.15 -28.13 44.76
CA LEU A 428 40.01 -27.01 44.42
C LEU A 428 41.26 -27.53 43.73
N TRP A 429 41.57 -26.98 42.57
CA TRP A 429 42.68 -27.39 41.72
C TRP A 429 43.65 -26.23 41.52
N GLY A 430 44.94 -26.54 41.50
CA GLY A 430 45.91 -25.65 40.87
C GLY A 430 45.90 -25.85 39.35
N LEU A 431 46.35 -24.85 38.59
CA LEU A 431 46.45 -24.95 37.12
C LEU A 431 47.39 -26.07 36.63
N ASN A 432 48.31 -26.54 37.48
CA ASN A 432 49.15 -27.71 37.21
C ASN A 432 48.37 -29.04 37.18
N GLY A 433 47.10 -29.00 37.56
CA GLY A 433 46.15 -30.11 37.59
C GLY A 433 46.20 -31.00 38.82
N LYS A 434 46.94 -30.61 39.86
CA LYS A 434 46.86 -31.26 41.17
C LYS A 434 45.68 -30.71 41.97
N ALA A 435 44.88 -31.61 42.55
CA ALA A 435 43.88 -31.22 43.53
C ALA A 435 44.58 -30.70 44.79
N VAL A 436 44.36 -29.43 45.11
CA VAL A 436 44.85 -28.76 46.32
C VAL A 436 44.00 -29.15 47.53
N LYS A 437 42.69 -29.24 47.33
CA LYS A 437 41.73 -29.62 48.37
C LYS A 437 40.52 -30.33 47.77
N THR A 438 39.97 -31.29 48.50
CA THR A 438 38.63 -31.83 48.28
C THR A 438 37.87 -31.70 49.59
N PHE A 439 36.64 -31.22 49.53
CA PHE A 439 35.71 -31.23 50.65
C PHE A 439 34.31 -31.59 50.14
N ARG A 440 33.50 -32.15 51.03
CA ARG A 440 32.15 -32.57 50.70
C ARG A 440 31.17 -31.57 51.29
N ALA A 441 30.37 -30.94 50.43
CA ALA A 441 29.36 -30.00 50.87
C ALA A 441 28.22 -30.75 51.58
N LEU A 442 27.72 -31.83 50.95
CA LEU A 442 26.55 -32.64 51.34
C LEU A 442 26.51 -34.01 50.63
N ASP A 443 25.54 -34.86 50.99
CA ASP A 443 25.09 -36.05 50.25
C ASP A 443 24.08 -35.71 49.12
N PHE A 444 24.15 -34.51 48.55
CA PHE A 444 23.28 -34.04 47.47
C PHE A 444 24.10 -33.29 46.41
N ALA A 445 23.58 -33.19 45.19
CA ALA A 445 24.24 -32.50 44.09
C ALA A 445 24.56 -31.03 44.42
N VAL A 446 25.77 -30.60 44.04
CA VAL A 446 26.20 -29.20 44.12
C VAL A 446 26.17 -28.61 42.70
N SER A 447 25.06 -27.96 42.37
CA SER A 447 24.73 -27.48 41.02
C SER A 447 25.61 -26.30 40.57
N SER A 448 26.06 -25.47 41.50
CA SER A 448 26.88 -24.28 41.22
C SER A 448 27.91 -24.05 42.31
N VAL A 449 29.12 -23.64 41.91
CA VAL A 449 30.20 -23.23 42.81
C VAL A 449 30.82 -21.92 42.33
N GLN A 450 31.02 -20.95 43.22
CA GLN A 450 31.53 -19.62 42.87
C GLN A 450 32.46 -19.08 43.96
N PHE A 451 33.59 -18.48 43.58
CA PHE A 451 34.40 -17.67 44.48
C PHE A 451 33.78 -16.28 44.67
N SER A 452 33.96 -15.69 45.86
CA SER A 452 33.75 -14.26 46.07
C SER A 452 34.80 -13.43 45.32
N PRO A 453 34.52 -12.15 45.00
CA PRO A 453 35.46 -11.29 44.28
C PRO A 453 36.82 -11.09 44.97
N ASP A 454 36.87 -11.21 46.30
CA ASP A 454 38.11 -11.18 47.10
C ASP A 454 38.82 -12.54 47.19
N GLY A 455 38.21 -13.62 46.68
CA GLY A 455 38.72 -14.99 46.70
C GLY A 455 38.70 -15.66 48.07
N GLN A 456 38.16 -15.03 49.11
CA GLN A 456 38.20 -15.54 50.48
C GLN A 456 37.00 -16.43 50.85
N THR A 457 35.92 -16.37 50.07
CA THR A 457 34.69 -17.14 50.27
C THR A 457 34.42 -17.99 49.03
N ILE A 458 33.87 -19.17 49.24
CA ILE A 458 33.27 -20.00 48.19
C ILE A 458 31.80 -20.15 48.53
N ALA A 459 30.91 -19.91 47.58
CA ALA A 459 29.48 -20.20 47.68
C ALA A 459 29.14 -21.45 46.88
N THR A 460 28.22 -22.25 47.39
CA THR A 460 27.72 -23.48 46.76
C THR A 460 26.21 -23.50 46.77
N ALA A 461 25.60 -23.80 45.63
CA ALA A 461 24.17 -24.04 45.47
C ALA A 461 23.90 -25.55 45.56
N ASN A 462 22.97 -25.97 46.41
CA ASN A 462 22.81 -27.37 46.77
C ASN A 462 21.38 -27.88 46.50
N GLY A 463 21.27 -29.17 46.23
CA GLY A 463 20.00 -29.88 46.08
C GLY A 463 19.16 -30.00 47.36
N ASP A 464 19.70 -29.67 48.54
CA ASP A 464 18.96 -29.63 49.83
C ASP A 464 18.25 -28.27 50.06
N PHE A 465 18.08 -27.49 49.00
CA PHE A 465 17.41 -26.18 48.99
C PHE A 465 18.22 -25.08 49.70
N SER A 466 19.48 -25.36 50.09
CA SER A 466 20.35 -24.41 50.78
C SER A 466 21.44 -23.83 49.90
N VAL A 467 21.92 -22.64 50.29
CA VAL A 467 23.20 -22.10 49.85
C VAL A 467 24.19 -22.21 50.99
N ARG A 468 25.41 -22.71 50.73
CA ARG A 468 26.47 -22.81 51.75
C ARG A 468 27.67 -21.97 51.38
N LEU A 469 28.18 -21.26 52.38
CA LEU A 469 29.38 -20.44 52.31
C LEU A 469 30.52 -21.16 53.01
N TRP A 470 31.70 -21.10 52.39
CA TRP A 470 32.91 -21.76 52.84
C TRP A 470 34.08 -20.77 52.80
N THR A 471 35.10 -20.99 53.62
CA THR A 471 36.39 -20.31 53.44
C THR A 471 37.05 -20.80 52.16
N SER A 472 38.03 -20.04 51.64
CA SER A 472 38.89 -20.49 50.54
C SER A 472 39.70 -21.76 50.86
N SER A 473 39.83 -22.14 52.14
CA SER A 473 40.44 -23.39 52.60
C SER A 473 39.45 -24.58 52.68
N GLY A 474 38.16 -24.36 52.38
CA GLY A 474 37.11 -25.39 52.39
C GLY A 474 36.49 -25.65 53.77
N GLN A 475 36.58 -24.71 54.71
CA GLN A 475 35.90 -24.79 56.01
C GLN A 475 34.50 -24.17 55.92
N PRO A 476 33.45 -24.76 56.51
CA PRO A 476 32.11 -24.21 56.48
C PRO A 476 32.03 -22.88 57.26
N LEU A 477 31.39 -21.87 56.68
CA LEU A 477 31.16 -20.55 57.29
C LEU A 477 29.70 -20.36 57.69
N LYS A 478 28.76 -20.58 56.77
CA LYS A 478 27.33 -20.31 57.00
C LYS A 478 26.47 -21.10 56.02
N THR A 479 25.29 -21.52 56.47
CA THR A 479 24.23 -22.07 55.63
C THR A 479 23.09 -21.06 55.55
N LEU A 480 22.67 -20.73 54.32
CA LEU A 480 21.56 -19.87 54.00
C LEU A 480 20.38 -20.76 53.61
N THR A 481 19.28 -20.62 54.33
CA THR A 481 18.06 -21.43 54.16
C THR A 481 16.88 -20.50 53.87
N GLY A 482 15.92 -20.98 53.07
CA GLY A 482 14.71 -20.22 52.75
C GLY A 482 14.14 -20.47 51.36
N HIS A 483 14.88 -21.11 50.45
CA HIS A 483 14.30 -21.68 49.24
C HIS A 483 13.47 -22.92 49.57
N THR A 484 12.49 -23.22 48.72
CA THR A 484 11.55 -24.35 48.90
C THR A 484 11.80 -25.51 47.94
N ASP A 485 12.77 -25.35 47.04
CA ASP A 485 13.24 -26.38 46.11
C ASP A 485 14.75 -26.18 45.81
N SER A 486 15.32 -27.09 45.01
CA SER A 486 16.75 -27.17 44.68
C SER A 486 17.32 -25.82 44.26
N VAL A 487 18.47 -25.43 44.83
CA VAL A 487 19.17 -24.21 44.41
C VAL A 487 20.12 -24.56 43.28
N ILE A 488 19.94 -23.90 42.14
CA ILE A 488 20.63 -24.25 40.89
C ILE A 488 21.83 -23.35 40.63
N SER A 489 21.74 -22.05 40.95
CA SER A 489 22.81 -21.09 40.68
C SER A 489 23.00 -20.13 41.85
N VAL A 490 24.27 -19.75 42.10
CA VAL A 490 24.65 -18.71 43.05
C VAL A 490 25.64 -17.75 42.38
N ARG A 491 25.53 -16.46 42.66
CA ARG A 491 26.46 -15.44 42.15
C ARG A 491 26.68 -14.33 43.16
N PHE A 492 27.92 -13.91 43.36
CA PHE A 492 28.24 -12.71 44.15
C PHE A 492 28.05 -11.43 43.33
N SER A 493 27.64 -10.36 43.99
CA SER A 493 27.74 -9.00 43.44
C SER A 493 29.22 -8.60 43.26
N PRO A 494 29.54 -7.67 42.34
CA PRO A 494 30.92 -7.26 42.08
C PRO A 494 31.67 -6.72 43.30
N ASP A 495 30.96 -6.08 44.23
CA ASP A 495 31.51 -5.58 45.50
C ASP A 495 31.67 -6.67 46.58
N GLY A 496 31.18 -7.88 46.32
CA GLY A 496 31.23 -9.02 47.24
C GLY A 496 30.32 -8.91 48.46
N LYS A 497 29.39 -7.95 48.51
CA LYS A 497 28.52 -7.71 49.68
C LYS A 497 27.17 -8.39 49.59
N THR A 498 26.72 -8.70 48.38
CA THR A 498 25.44 -9.37 48.11
C THR A 498 25.70 -10.70 47.40
N LEU A 499 24.93 -11.72 47.76
CA LEU A 499 24.88 -12.98 47.05
C LEU A 499 23.47 -13.15 46.50
N ALA A 500 23.34 -13.54 45.23
CA ALA A 500 22.07 -13.94 44.66
C ALA A 500 22.02 -15.46 44.49
N SER A 501 20.89 -16.08 44.78
CA SER A 501 20.63 -17.50 44.58
C SER A 501 19.35 -17.73 43.78
N ALA A 502 19.40 -18.66 42.84
CA ALA A 502 18.29 -19.03 41.97
C ALA A 502 17.91 -20.49 42.19
N SER A 503 16.61 -20.77 42.21
CA SER A 503 16.07 -22.08 42.60
C SER A 503 15.00 -22.57 41.62
N GLU A 504 14.74 -23.88 41.68
CA GLU A 504 13.61 -24.53 41.02
C GLU A 504 12.25 -24.09 41.59
N ASP A 505 12.24 -23.42 42.76
CA ASP A 505 11.05 -22.78 43.34
C ASP A 505 10.59 -21.51 42.62
N GLN A 506 11.14 -21.23 41.43
CA GLN A 506 10.81 -20.08 40.56
C GLN A 506 11.24 -18.72 41.12
N THR A 507 11.94 -18.69 42.26
CA THR A 507 12.36 -17.44 42.91
C THR A 507 13.87 -17.22 42.85
N ILE A 508 14.25 -15.96 43.08
CA ILE A 508 15.62 -15.54 43.31
C ILE A 508 15.68 -14.91 44.69
N LYS A 509 16.70 -15.24 45.49
CA LYS A 509 16.92 -14.61 46.79
C LYS A 509 18.22 -13.84 46.80
N LEU A 510 18.18 -12.63 47.35
CA LEU A 510 19.35 -11.81 47.63
C LEU A 510 19.71 -11.95 49.10
N TRP A 511 20.98 -12.14 49.40
CA TRP A 511 21.51 -12.35 50.75
C TRP A 511 22.64 -11.37 51.02
N SER A 512 22.69 -10.83 52.24
CA SER A 512 23.85 -10.09 52.69
C SER A 512 24.99 -11.06 52.99
N VAL A 513 26.14 -10.81 52.39
CA VAL A 513 27.41 -11.53 52.64
C VAL A 513 28.53 -10.55 52.94
N ASP A 514 28.17 -9.33 53.35
CA ASP A 514 29.11 -8.29 53.74
C ASP A 514 29.82 -8.66 55.04
N ARG A 515 31.11 -9.00 54.93
CA ARG A 515 31.95 -9.33 56.09
C ARG A 515 32.21 -8.14 57.01
N THR A 516 32.04 -6.91 56.52
CA THR A 516 32.16 -5.69 57.33
C THR A 516 30.92 -5.44 58.20
N ALA A 517 29.81 -6.15 57.94
CA ALA A 517 28.59 -6.13 58.74
C ALA A 517 28.24 -7.55 59.26
N PRO A 518 28.99 -8.10 60.25
CA PRO A 518 28.83 -9.49 60.68
C PRO A 518 27.42 -9.87 61.14
N GLN A 519 26.66 -8.92 61.68
CA GLN A 519 25.29 -9.15 62.15
C GLN A 519 24.30 -9.41 60.99
N ALA A 520 24.55 -8.81 59.82
CA ALA A 520 23.74 -9.00 58.62
C ALA A 520 24.21 -10.20 57.78
N PHE A 521 25.39 -10.76 58.08
CA PHE A 521 25.99 -11.83 57.28
C PHE A 521 25.11 -13.10 57.26
N GLY A 522 24.65 -13.44 56.05
CA GLY A 522 23.75 -14.54 55.75
C GLY A 522 22.25 -14.24 55.91
N GLN A 523 21.85 -12.98 56.14
CA GLN A 523 20.44 -12.60 56.16
C GLN A 523 19.89 -12.42 54.75
N ALA A 524 18.64 -12.83 54.52
CA ALA A 524 17.92 -12.55 53.28
C ALA A 524 17.56 -11.07 53.21
N LEU A 525 17.94 -10.42 52.12
CA LEU A 525 17.66 -9.01 51.82
C LEU A 525 16.35 -8.85 51.05
N GLN A 526 16.14 -9.68 50.02
CA GLN A 526 14.99 -9.57 49.12
C GLN A 526 14.70 -10.91 48.45
N THR A 527 13.42 -11.19 48.13
CA THR A 527 13.01 -12.29 47.26
C THR A 527 12.40 -11.72 45.98
N LEU A 528 12.95 -12.09 44.83
CA LEU A 528 12.46 -11.71 43.51
C LEU A 528 11.51 -12.79 43.01
N THR A 529 10.30 -12.38 42.64
CA THR A 529 9.26 -13.26 42.11
C THR A 529 8.79 -12.72 40.76
N GLY A 530 8.48 -13.60 39.81
CA GLY A 530 7.96 -13.18 38.50
C GLY A 530 8.32 -14.10 37.33
N HIS A 531 9.28 -15.02 37.50
CA HIS A 531 9.39 -16.17 36.60
C HIS A 531 8.25 -17.16 36.89
N THR A 532 7.84 -17.92 35.86
CA THR A 532 6.74 -18.89 35.98
C THR A 532 7.23 -20.34 36.05
N ASP A 533 8.54 -20.54 36.06
CA ASP A 533 9.21 -21.84 36.10
C ASP A 533 10.64 -21.66 36.67
N ALA A 534 11.34 -22.77 36.92
CA ALA A 534 12.66 -22.83 37.56
C ALA A 534 13.67 -21.81 37.02
N VAL A 535 14.41 -21.15 37.92
CA VAL A 535 15.48 -20.21 37.56
C VAL A 535 16.81 -20.96 37.53
N LYS A 536 17.44 -21.04 36.35
CA LYS A 536 18.63 -21.88 36.13
C LYS A 536 19.95 -21.13 36.26
N SER A 537 19.96 -19.81 36.04
CA SER A 537 21.19 -19.03 36.05
C SER A 537 20.94 -17.57 36.43
N LEU A 538 21.94 -16.98 37.07
CA LEU A 538 21.95 -15.58 37.50
C LEU A 538 23.16 -14.85 36.93
N SER A 539 22.99 -13.54 36.74
CA SER A 539 23.76 -12.46 36.12
C SER A 539 23.96 -11.11 36.83
N PHE A 540 24.94 -10.82 37.68
CA PHE A 540 25.10 -9.41 38.10
C PHE A 540 25.69 -8.57 36.97
N SER A 541 25.21 -7.33 36.80
CA SER A 541 25.88 -6.34 35.97
C SER A 541 27.22 -5.92 36.59
N PRO A 542 28.20 -5.44 35.80
CA PRO A 542 29.51 -5.06 36.32
C PRO A 542 29.49 -3.94 37.38
N ASP A 543 28.50 -3.05 37.32
CA ASP A 543 28.26 -2.01 38.32
C ASP A 543 27.47 -2.50 39.55
N GLY A 544 26.97 -3.74 39.52
CA GLY A 544 26.18 -4.36 40.58
C GLY A 544 24.75 -3.86 40.71
N GLN A 545 24.28 -2.95 39.83
CA GLN A 545 22.94 -2.35 39.97
C GLN A 545 21.82 -3.23 39.43
N LEU A 546 22.14 -4.11 38.47
CA LEU A 546 21.20 -4.99 37.81
C LEU A 546 21.53 -6.45 38.08
N LEU A 547 20.48 -7.27 38.09
CA LEU A 547 20.57 -8.72 38.05
C LEU A 547 19.85 -9.23 36.82
N ALA A 548 20.48 -10.13 36.07
CA ALA A 548 19.84 -10.92 35.01
C ALA A 548 19.54 -12.33 35.53
N SER A 549 18.42 -12.91 35.12
CA SER A 549 18.06 -14.29 35.42
C SER A 549 17.58 -15.01 34.18
N ALA A 550 17.93 -16.29 34.04
CA ALA A 550 17.48 -17.19 32.99
C ALA A 550 16.63 -18.31 33.58
N SER A 551 15.52 -18.66 32.92
CA SER A 551 14.54 -19.61 33.42
C SER A 551 14.12 -20.64 32.37
N THR A 552 13.57 -21.76 32.86
CA THR A 552 12.85 -22.77 32.07
C THR A 552 11.52 -22.25 31.48
N ASP A 553 11.06 -21.05 31.87
CA ASP A 553 9.92 -20.36 31.23
C ASP A 553 10.26 -19.75 29.86
N ASN A 554 11.45 -20.06 29.33
CA ASN A 554 12.02 -19.60 28.07
C ASN A 554 12.36 -18.09 28.04
N THR A 555 12.35 -17.40 29.18
CA THR A 555 12.64 -15.96 29.26
C THR A 555 13.92 -15.65 30.04
N ILE A 556 14.41 -14.44 29.80
CA ILE A 556 15.42 -13.80 30.63
C ILE A 556 14.80 -12.56 31.25
N LYS A 557 15.00 -12.32 32.54
CA LYS A 557 14.53 -11.11 33.22
C LYS A 557 15.68 -10.28 33.72
N LEU A 558 15.56 -8.96 33.59
CA LEU A 558 16.42 -7.96 34.23
C LEU A 558 15.70 -7.36 35.42
N TRP A 559 16.39 -7.29 36.54
CA TRP A 559 15.87 -6.82 37.81
C TRP A 559 16.74 -5.70 38.34
N ASN A 560 16.13 -4.73 39.03
CA ASN A 560 16.87 -3.96 40.01
C ASN A 560 16.95 -4.74 41.33
N LEU A 561 17.81 -4.30 42.24
CA LEU A 561 18.00 -4.98 43.53
C LEU A 561 16.83 -4.79 44.51
N ASN A 562 15.92 -3.86 44.25
CA ASN A 562 14.66 -3.71 44.99
C ASN A 562 13.63 -4.79 44.60
N GLY A 563 13.89 -5.50 43.50
CA GLY A 563 13.11 -6.63 43.02
C GLY A 563 12.04 -6.31 41.99
N GLU A 564 12.10 -5.12 41.41
CA GLU A 564 11.27 -4.77 40.26
C GLU A 564 11.88 -5.37 38.99
N THR A 565 11.04 -6.03 38.17
CA THR A 565 11.44 -6.44 36.83
C THR A 565 11.51 -5.22 35.92
N ILE A 566 12.71 -4.87 35.48
CA ILE A 566 12.95 -3.77 34.52
C ILE A 566 12.59 -4.22 33.11
N LYS A 567 12.94 -5.45 32.75
CA LYS A 567 12.79 -5.96 31.37
C LYS A 567 12.61 -7.47 31.37
N THR A 568 11.75 -7.97 30.47
CA THR A 568 11.65 -9.41 30.16
C THR A 568 12.04 -9.60 28.70
N LEU A 569 13.10 -10.34 28.44
CA LEU A 569 13.58 -10.68 27.11
C LEU A 569 12.97 -12.01 26.68
N ARG A 570 12.33 -12.01 25.51
CA ARG A 570 11.68 -13.18 24.90
C ARG A 570 12.36 -13.48 23.56
N GLY A 571 12.42 -14.75 23.19
CA GLY A 571 12.95 -15.16 21.88
C GLY A 571 13.69 -16.50 21.86
N HIS A 572 13.94 -17.11 23.02
CA HIS A 572 14.29 -18.54 23.07
C HIS A 572 13.02 -19.40 22.96
N SER A 573 13.13 -20.53 22.26
CA SER A 573 12.01 -21.47 22.06
C SER A 573 12.01 -22.66 23.03
N ASN A 574 12.99 -22.70 23.93
CA ASN A 574 13.19 -23.74 24.93
C ASN A 574 13.97 -23.15 26.11
N TRP A 575 14.18 -23.95 27.17
CA TRP A 575 14.74 -23.53 28.45
C TRP A 575 16.01 -22.70 28.30
N VAL A 576 16.11 -21.59 29.03
CA VAL A 576 17.33 -20.79 29.08
C VAL A 576 18.19 -21.29 30.24
N ASN A 577 19.30 -21.95 29.91
CA ASN A 577 20.16 -22.61 30.89
C ASN A 577 21.17 -21.66 31.55
N SER A 578 21.61 -20.63 30.83
CA SER A 578 22.64 -19.69 31.31
C SER A 578 22.41 -18.28 30.81
N VAL A 579 22.78 -17.29 31.62
CA VAL A 579 22.86 -15.87 31.22
C VAL A 579 24.09 -15.20 31.84
N ASN A 580 24.78 -14.35 31.10
CA ASN A 580 25.94 -13.59 31.55
C ASN A 580 25.99 -12.18 30.96
N PHE A 581 26.31 -11.18 31.78
CA PHE A 581 26.65 -9.84 31.31
C PHE A 581 28.02 -9.82 30.63
N SER A 582 28.16 -8.96 29.62
CA SER A 582 29.45 -8.55 29.10
C SER A 582 30.19 -7.69 30.14
N PRO A 583 31.54 -7.63 30.08
CA PRO A 583 32.33 -6.82 31.01
C PRO A 583 32.02 -5.31 30.98
N ASP A 584 31.50 -4.80 29.85
CA ASP A 584 31.05 -3.42 29.71
C ASP A 584 29.61 -3.19 30.19
N GLY A 585 28.88 -4.24 30.58
CA GLY A 585 27.50 -4.18 31.07
C GLY A 585 26.45 -3.91 30.00
N LYS A 586 26.82 -3.77 28.72
CA LYS A 586 25.91 -3.34 27.65
C LYS A 586 25.21 -4.49 26.94
N THR A 587 25.76 -5.70 27.05
CA THR A 587 25.27 -6.89 26.33
C THR A 587 25.08 -8.05 27.30
N LEU A 588 24.08 -8.89 27.06
CA LEU A 588 23.93 -10.20 27.69
C LEU A 588 24.23 -11.28 26.66
N VAL A 589 24.81 -12.39 27.12
CA VAL A 589 24.85 -13.66 26.40
C VAL A 589 23.97 -14.67 27.12
N SER A 590 23.15 -15.40 26.38
CA SER A 590 22.35 -16.50 26.91
C SER A 590 22.57 -17.80 26.16
N ALA A 591 22.43 -18.92 26.86
CA ALA A 591 22.51 -20.27 26.30
C ALA A 591 21.20 -21.02 26.56
N SER A 592 20.68 -21.73 25.55
CA SER A 592 19.38 -22.39 25.65
C SER A 592 19.36 -23.84 25.13
N GLY A 593 18.37 -24.60 25.60
CA GLY A 593 17.97 -25.90 25.07
C GLY A 593 17.51 -25.86 23.62
N ASP A 594 17.24 -24.68 23.05
CA ASP A 594 16.93 -24.51 21.62
C ASP A 594 18.17 -24.64 20.72
N ARG A 595 19.32 -25.00 21.32
CA ARG A 595 20.63 -25.20 20.69
C ARG A 595 21.31 -23.91 20.22
N THR A 596 20.81 -22.76 20.65
CA THR A 596 21.37 -21.45 20.29
C THR A 596 22.02 -20.74 21.47
N VAL A 597 22.93 -19.84 21.15
CA VAL A 597 23.39 -18.78 22.03
C VAL A 597 22.83 -17.46 21.48
N LYS A 598 22.24 -16.60 22.32
CA LYS A 598 21.73 -15.29 21.87
C LYS A 598 22.45 -14.16 22.57
N LEU A 599 22.67 -13.07 21.84
CA LEU A 599 23.19 -11.81 22.35
C LEU A 599 22.07 -10.79 22.46
N TRP A 600 22.01 -10.06 23.57
CA TRP A 600 20.96 -9.10 23.86
C TRP A 600 21.56 -7.78 24.28
N ALA A 601 21.04 -6.67 23.76
CA ALA A 601 21.30 -5.35 24.29
C ALA A 601 20.56 -5.16 25.62
N VAL A 602 21.27 -4.66 26.62
CA VAL A 602 20.69 -4.33 27.93
C VAL A 602 19.79 -3.10 27.79
N GLU A 603 20.29 -2.07 27.09
CA GLU A 603 19.55 -0.85 26.73
C GLU A 603 19.05 -0.93 25.27
N SER A 604 17.82 -0.46 25.04
CA SER A 604 17.23 -0.32 23.70
C SER A 604 17.74 0.94 23.00
N GLN A 605 17.41 1.12 21.71
CA GLN A 605 17.78 2.36 21.01
C GLN A 605 17.11 3.58 21.67
N PRO A 606 17.86 4.61 22.08
CA PRO A 606 17.29 5.74 22.79
C PRO A 606 16.41 6.57 21.84
N LEU A 607 15.20 6.92 22.32
CA LEU A 607 14.42 8.03 21.77
C LEU A 607 15.09 9.35 22.15
N VAL A 608 14.95 10.36 21.29
CA VAL A 608 15.42 11.71 21.65
C VAL A 608 14.40 12.35 22.58
N MET A 609 14.75 12.48 23.85
CA MET A 609 13.93 13.10 24.89
C MET A 609 14.52 14.46 25.29
N LEU A 610 13.69 15.49 25.29
CA LEU A 610 14.03 16.83 25.77
C LEU A 610 13.59 16.90 27.23
N SER A 611 14.55 16.86 28.15
CA SER A 611 14.31 16.91 29.59
C SER A 611 15.03 18.13 30.16
N GLY A 612 14.28 19.06 30.76
CA GLY A 612 14.86 20.28 31.33
C GLY A 612 13.83 21.30 31.85
N HIS A 613 12.55 21.13 31.52
CA HIS A 613 11.47 21.80 32.23
C HIS A 613 11.27 21.18 33.63
N ARG A 614 10.81 21.98 34.58
CA ARG A 614 10.60 21.56 35.98
C ARG A 614 9.15 21.20 36.30
N ASP A 615 8.27 21.36 35.34
CA ASP A 615 6.83 21.12 35.43
C ASP A 615 6.30 20.75 34.03
N MET A 616 5.00 20.47 33.91
CA MET A 616 4.29 20.10 32.68
C MET A 616 4.76 20.90 31.46
N VAL A 617 4.95 20.24 30.31
CA VAL A 617 5.14 20.92 29.03
C VAL A 617 3.78 21.02 28.34
N ASN A 618 3.28 22.23 28.16
CA ASN A 618 1.93 22.48 27.64
C ASN A 618 1.89 22.56 26.12
N SER A 619 2.96 23.05 25.48
CA SER A 619 2.98 23.27 24.04
C SER A 619 4.37 23.01 23.45
N VAL A 620 4.41 22.42 22.26
CA VAL A 620 5.63 22.24 21.46
C VAL A 620 5.37 22.62 20.00
N ARG A 621 6.31 23.32 19.37
CA ARG A 621 6.28 23.63 17.94
C ARG A 621 7.67 23.52 17.31
N PHE A 622 7.72 23.00 16.09
CA PHE A 622 8.91 23.13 15.25
C PHE A 622 9.02 24.54 14.66
N SER A 623 10.25 25.00 14.46
CA SER A 623 10.54 26.15 13.60
C SER A 623 10.23 25.83 12.13
N PRO A 624 9.99 26.84 11.28
CA PRO A 624 9.70 26.63 9.85
C PRO A 624 10.82 25.94 9.06
N ASP A 625 12.09 26.09 9.49
CA ASP A 625 13.24 25.37 8.94
C ASP A 625 13.39 23.93 9.48
N GLY A 626 12.57 23.57 10.48
CA GLY A 626 12.55 22.30 11.16
C GLY A 626 13.75 22.04 12.08
N GLN A 627 14.70 22.96 12.25
CA GLN A 627 15.95 22.71 12.99
C GLN A 627 15.85 22.96 14.50
N THR A 628 14.89 23.80 14.91
CA THR A 628 14.70 24.23 16.29
C THR A 628 13.31 23.83 16.76
N LEU A 629 13.19 23.45 18.03
CA LEU A 629 11.90 23.32 18.70
C LEU A 629 11.74 24.42 19.73
N VAL A 630 10.51 24.89 19.92
CA VAL A 630 10.13 25.77 21.02
C VAL A 630 9.11 25.06 21.91
N THR A 631 9.29 25.14 23.22
CA THR A 631 8.39 24.56 24.22
C THR A 631 7.92 25.61 25.21
N GLY A 632 6.66 25.54 25.62
CA GLY A 632 6.09 26.34 26.71
C GLY A 632 5.66 25.44 27.87
N SER A 633 5.99 25.82 29.10
CA SER A 633 5.77 24.99 30.29
C SER A 633 5.04 25.71 31.42
N SER A 634 4.43 24.91 32.28
CA SER A 634 3.89 25.32 33.57
C SER A 634 4.93 25.84 34.56
N ASP A 635 6.24 25.66 34.27
CA ASP A 635 7.34 26.27 35.03
C ASP A 635 7.55 27.78 34.73
N ASN A 636 6.61 28.38 34.00
CA ASN A 636 6.59 29.79 33.57
C ASN A 636 7.64 30.15 32.51
N THR A 637 8.33 29.16 31.92
CA THR A 637 9.37 29.40 30.93
C THR A 637 9.01 28.90 29.53
N VAL A 638 9.67 29.50 28.55
CA VAL A 638 9.76 28.99 27.19
C VAL A 638 11.19 28.51 26.97
N LYS A 639 11.39 27.37 26.29
CA LYS A 639 12.73 26.87 25.96
C LYS A 639 12.87 26.61 24.46
N LEU A 640 14.07 26.85 23.94
CA LEU A 640 14.45 26.51 22.57
C LEU A 640 15.41 25.32 22.60
N TRP A 641 15.22 24.38 21.69
CA TRP A 641 15.96 23.12 21.63
C TRP A 641 16.45 22.84 20.22
N ASN A 642 17.53 22.09 20.09
CA ASN A 642 17.88 21.45 18.81
C ASN A 642 17.26 20.05 18.69
N ARG A 643 17.36 19.45 17.50
CA ARG A 643 16.88 18.09 17.21
C ARG A 643 17.59 16.96 17.97
N ASN A 644 18.72 17.25 18.63
CA ASN A 644 19.45 16.28 19.45
C ASN A 644 19.00 16.32 20.92
N GLY A 645 17.97 17.11 21.24
CA GLY A 645 17.44 17.24 22.60
C GLY A 645 18.18 18.23 23.49
N GLN A 646 19.15 18.98 22.95
CA GLN A 646 19.92 19.95 23.72
C GLN A 646 19.18 21.28 23.82
N GLU A 647 19.07 21.81 25.04
CA GLU A 647 18.57 23.16 25.30
C GLU A 647 19.57 24.21 24.77
N ARG A 648 19.07 25.17 24.01
CA ARG A 648 19.85 26.31 23.50
C ARG A 648 19.62 27.59 24.29
N VAL A 649 18.36 27.91 24.59
CA VAL A 649 17.98 29.17 25.24
C VAL A 649 16.75 28.93 26.13
N THR A 650 16.76 29.48 27.35
CA THR A 650 15.56 29.62 28.20
C THR A 650 15.08 31.07 28.17
N LEU A 651 13.83 31.29 27.76
CA LEU A 651 13.16 32.59 27.81
C LEU A 651 12.36 32.70 29.12
N LYS A 652 12.74 33.67 29.96
CA LYS A 652 12.10 33.97 31.24
C LYS A 652 11.39 35.32 31.17
N GLY A 653 10.15 35.38 31.62
CA GLY A 653 9.44 36.67 31.73
C GLY A 653 7.92 36.57 31.91
N HIS A 654 7.30 35.44 31.59
CA HIS A 654 5.93 35.16 32.05
C HIS A 654 5.92 34.94 33.57
N GLN A 655 4.81 35.34 34.20
CA GLN A 655 4.66 35.27 35.67
C GLN A 655 3.86 34.05 36.13
N LYS A 656 3.23 33.35 35.19
CA LYS A 656 2.46 32.13 35.40
C LYS A 656 2.70 31.17 34.23
N ARG A 657 2.00 30.03 34.25
CA ARG A 657 2.17 28.93 33.29
C ARG A 657 2.11 29.44 31.86
N VAL A 658 3.01 28.94 31.02
CA VAL A 658 2.99 29.18 29.58
C VAL A 658 2.15 28.06 28.94
N LEU A 659 1.13 28.45 28.18
CA LEU A 659 0.09 27.52 27.71
C LEU A 659 0.24 27.18 26.23
N SER A 660 0.61 28.15 25.39
CA SER A 660 0.88 27.94 23.97
C SER A 660 2.11 28.71 23.52
N VAL A 661 2.80 28.16 22.52
CA VAL A 661 3.92 28.80 21.83
C VAL A 661 3.75 28.67 20.32
N ALA A 662 4.24 29.64 19.56
CA ALA A 662 4.24 29.63 18.10
C ALA A 662 5.48 30.33 17.54
N PHE A 663 5.98 29.85 16.40
CA PHE A 663 6.98 30.56 15.60
C PHE A 663 6.31 31.47 14.56
N SER A 664 6.94 32.59 14.25
CA SER A 664 6.65 33.35 13.04
C SER A 664 7.05 32.56 11.79
N PRO A 665 6.43 32.81 10.62
CA PRO A 665 6.73 32.09 9.38
C PRO A 665 8.18 32.21 8.91
N ASP A 666 8.88 33.30 9.27
CA ASP A 666 10.31 33.51 9.00
C ASP A 666 11.24 32.81 10.03
N GLY A 667 10.66 32.21 11.08
CA GLY A 667 11.36 31.54 12.15
C GLY A 667 12.15 32.45 13.10
N GLN A 668 12.06 33.78 12.98
CA GLN A 668 12.89 34.71 13.76
C GLN A 668 12.23 35.17 15.08
N THR A 669 10.91 35.06 15.17
CA THR A 669 10.12 35.51 16.31
C THR A 669 9.35 34.35 16.91
N ILE A 670 9.24 34.33 18.24
CA ILE A 670 8.42 33.40 19.00
C ILE A 670 7.30 34.20 19.66
N ALA A 671 6.08 33.69 19.62
CA ALA A 671 4.97 34.15 20.45
C ALA A 671 4.68 33.12 21.54
N SER A 672 4.38 33.58 22.75
CA SER A 672 3.96 32.72 23.87
C SER A 672 2.77 33.31 24.60
N THR A 673 1.88 32.46 25.10
CA THR A 673 0.70 32.85 25.88
C THR A 673 0.74 32.26 27.28
N SER A 674 0.04 32.90 28.22
CA SER A 674 0.11 32.50 29.61
C SER A 674 -1.18 32.78 30.39
N GLU A 675 -1.33 32.04 31.51
CA GLU A 675 -2.27 32.35 32.60
C GLU A 675 -2.06 33.74 33.22
N ASP A 676 -0.93 34.41 32.94
CA ASP A 676 -0.71 35.81 33.32
C ASP A 676 -1.48 36.82 32.45
N ARG A 677 -2.34 36.32 31.55
CA ARG A 677 -3.25 37.08 30.66
C ARG A 677 -2.53 37.85 29.55
N THR A 678 -1.27 37.52 29.28
CA THR A 678 -0.47 38.21 28.26
C THR A 678 -0.04 37.29 27.13
N VAL A 679 0.20 37.91 25.97
CA VAL A 679 1.01 37.32 24.89
C VAL A 679 2.37 38.02 24.91
N LYS A 680 3.47 37.28 24.82
CA LYS A 680 4.81 37.85 24.67
C LYS A 680 5.44 37.45 23.35
N LEU A 681 6.10 38.40 22.71
CA LEU A 681 6.91 38.19 21.52
C LEU A 681 8.38 38.22 21.89
N TRP A 682 9.15 37.28 21.35
CA TRP A 682 10.56 37.08 21.67
C TRP A 682 11.35 36.93 20.39
N ASN A 683 12.61 37.36 20.40
CA ASN A 683 13.57 36.87 19.41
C ASN A 683 14.21 35.56 19.88
N LEU A 684 14.97 34.92 18.98
CA LEU A 684 15.65 33.65 19.28
C LEU A 684 16.75 33.75 20.35
N LYS A 685 17.17 34.96 20.73
CA LYS A 685 18.13 35.21 21.82
C LYS A 685 17.44 35.33 23.18
N GLY A 686 16.11 35.24 23.23
CA GLY A 686 15.31 35.33 24.46
C GLY A 686 14.97 36.73 24.94
N GLN A 687 15.16 37.74 24.10
CA GLN A 687 14.75 39.11 24.41
C GLN A 687 13.28 39.29 24.10
N ILE A 688 12.54 39.91 25.02
CA ILE A 688 11.14 40.30 24.81
C ILE A 688 11.12 41.48 23.82
N LEU A 689 10.52 41.26 22.65
CA LEU A 689 10.25 42.28 21.65
C LEU A 689 8.99 43.07 21.98
N GLN A 690 7.93 42.38 22.44
CA GLN A 690 6.67 43.01 22.79
C GLN A 690 5.89 42.23 23.86
N THR A 691 5.07 42.92 24.67
CA THR A 691 4.09 42.29 25.56
C THR A 691 2.69 42.83 25.27
N LEU A 692 1.79 41.96 24.81
CA LEU A 692 0.42 42.29 24.46
C LEU A 692 -0.50 42.09 25.68
N LYS A 693 -1.10 43.18 26.17
CA LYS A 693 -1.97 43.20 27.35
C LYS A 693 -3.34 43.77 26.96
N SER A 694 -4.34 42.92 26.82
CA SER A 694 -5.74 43.34 26.60
C SER A 694 -6.76 42.29 27.04
N HIS A 695 -6.39 41.00 27.02
CA HIS A 695 -7.24 39.93 27.54
C HIS A 695 -7.50 40.08 29.03
N GLN A 696 -8.70 39.71 29.46
CA GLN A 696 -9.16 39.77 30.84
C GLN A 696 -9.07 38.42 31.56
N GLY A 697 -8.87 37.34 30.80
CA GLY A 697 -8.68 35.97 31.29
C GLY A 697 -7.37 35.35 30.82
N THR A 698 -7.19 34.08 31.16
CA THR A 698 -6.07 33.24 30.71
C THR A 698 -5.99 33.21 29.18
N VAL A 699 -4.79 33.39 28.60
CA VAL A 699 -4.62 33.27 27.14
C VAL A 699 -4.16 31.85 26.81
N TRP A 700 -5.06 31.06 26.22
CA TRP A 700 -4.83 29.63 25.98
C TRP A 700 -4.02 29.35 24.72
N SER A 701 -4.28 30.06 23.63
CA SER A 701 -3.68 29.78 22.32
C SER A 701 -3.21 31.03 21.58
N VAL A 702 -2.18 30.86 20.74
CA VAL A 702 -1.62 31.88 19.85
C VAL A 702 -1.24 31.30 18.51
N ALA A 703 -1.44 32.08 17.45
CA ALA A 703 -0.97 31.75 16.11
C ALA A 703 -0.53 33.01 15.35
N PHE A 704 0.47 32.86 14.49
CA PHE A 704 0.84 33.88 13.50
C PHE A 704 0.01 33.72 12.24
N SER A 705 -0.23 34.83 11.53
CA SER A 705 -0.68 34.79 10.15
C SER A 705 0.42 34.22 9.23
N PRO A 706 0.06 33.56 8.12
CA PRO A 706 1.02 32.99 7.18
C PRO A 706 1.99 34.02 6.57
N ASP A 707 1.56 35.28 6.44
CA ASP A 707 2.40 36.40 5.99
C ASP A 707 3.32 36.97 7.09
N GLY A 708 3.17 36.49 8.33
CA GLY A 708 3.92 36.93 9.49
C GLY A 708 3.56 38.31 10.03
N GLN A 709 2.57 39.00 9.48
CA GLN A 709 2.28 40.41 9.83
C GLN A 709 1.33 40.56 11.03
N MET A 710 0.58 39.52 11.35
CA MET A 710 -0.47 39.52 12.36
C MET A 710 -0.32 38.35 13.33
N ILE A 711 -0.77 38.56 14.57
CA ILE A 711 -0.91 37.53 15.60
C ILE A 711 -2.37 37.43 15.99
N ALA A 712 -2.87 36.22 16.18
CA ALA A 712 -4.16 35.97 16.78
C ALA A 712 -3.99 35.27 18.13
N SER A 713 -4.75 35.69 19.13
CA SER A 713 -4.76 35.11 20.47
C SER A 713 -6.18 34.74 20.91
N ALA A 714 -6.30 33.62 21.61
CA ALA A 714 -7.55 33.09 22.16
C ALA A 714 -7.49 33.02 23.69
N SER A 715 -8.61 33.37 24.34
CA SER A 715 -8.64 33.58 25.78
C SER A 715 -9.86 32.98 26.45
N GLU A 716 -9.70 32.69 27.73
CA GLU A 716 -10.74 32.33 28.69
C GLU A 716 -11.84 33.41 28.82
N ASP A 717 -11.56 34.66 28.43
CA ASP A 717 -12.55 35.74 28.40
C ASP A 717 -13.57 35.64 27.25
N GLY A 718 -13.55 34.55 26.47
CA GLY A 718 -14.48 34.32 25.37
C GLY A 718 -14.18 35.13 24.10
N THR A 719 -13.02 35.82 24.04
CA THR A 719 -12.65 36.66 22.89
C THR A 719 -11.43 36.14 22.14
N LEU A 720 -11.46 36.30 20.81
CA LEU A 720 -10.26 36.27 19.98
C LEU A 720 -9.77 37.70 19.77
N LYS A 721 -8.45 37.92 19.81
CA LYS A 721 -7.86 39.22 19.48
C LYS A 721 -6.82 39.09 18.37
N LEU A 722 -6.88 40.00 17.42
CA LEU A 722 -5.94 40.13 16.31
C LEU A 722 -5.03 41.32 16.55
N TRP A 723 -3.72 41.15 16.33
CA TRP A 723 -2.70 42.11 16.70
C TRP A 723 -1.69 42.32 15.57
N SER A 724 -1.14 43.52 15.44
CA SER A 724 0.09 43.72 14.66
C SER A 724 1.32 43.28 15.44
N LEU A 725 2.43 42.99 14.77
CA LEU A 725 3.72 42.71 15.43
C LEU A 725 4.23 43.86 16.32
N LYS A 726 3.80 45.09 16.04
CA LYS A 726 4.10 46.27 16.87
C LYS A 726 3.26 46.31 18.16
N GLY A 727 2.35 45.36 18.32
CA GLY A 727 1.47 45.20 19.49
C GLY A 727 0.22 46.05 19.49
N GLN A 728 -0.19 46.57 18.33
CA GLN A 728 -1.47 47.26 18.21
C GLN A 728 -2.59 46.23 18.09
N LEU A 729 -3.66 46.41 18.88
CA LEU A 729 -4.87 45.60 18.76
C LEU A 729 -5.61 46.03 17.48
N LEU A 730 -5.71 45.12 16.52
CA LEU A 730 -6.38 45.32 15.24
C LEU A 730 -7.87 45.03 15.34
N LYS A 731 -8.24 43.91 15.98
CA LYS A 731 -9.64 43.50 16.10
C LYS A 731 -9.88 42.64 17.34
N THR A 732 -11.11 42.68 17.87
CA THR A 732 -11.61 41.74 18.88
C THR A 732 -12.83 41.04 18.29
N LEU A 733 -12.82 39.70 18.26
CA LEU A 733 -13.93 38.87 17.80
C LEU A 733 -14.64 38.29 19.02
N GLN A 734 -15.95 38.47 19.06
CA GLN A 734 -16.83 38.01 20.13
C GLN A 734 -17.94 37.16 19.51
N GLY A 735 -18.35 36.10 20.23
CA GLY A 735 -19.42 35.19 19.79
C GLY A 735 -19.33 33.78 20.36
N HIS A 736 -18.30 33.49 21.15
CA HIS A 736 -18.24 32.32 22.02
C HIS A 736 -18.89 32.64 23.38
N ASN A 737 -19.57 31.64 23.96
CA ASN A 737 -20.24 31.76 25.27
C ASN A 737 -19.40 31.21 26.43
N GLY A 738 -18.15 30.82 26.17
CA GLY A 738 -17.25 30.21 27.15
C GLY A 738 -15.77 30.39 26.80
N ALA A 739 -14.89 29.67 27.49
CA ALA A 739 -13.45 29.81 27.36
C ALA A 739 -12.90 29.23 26.04
N ILE A 740 -12.26 30.08 25.23
CA ILE A 740 -11.64 29.62 23.98
C ILE A 740 -10.31 28.93 24.29
N LEU A 741 -10.28 27.60 24.16
CA LEU A 741 -9.13 26.77 24.52
C LEU A 741 -8.13 26.64 23.37
N SER A 742 -8.59 26.75 22.12
CA SER A 742 -7.72 26.56 20.96
C SER A 742 -8.08 27.44 19.77
N LEU A 743 -7.08 27.71 18.93
CA LEU A 743 -7.14 28.62 17.79
C LEU A 743 -6.16 28.16 16.71
N ALA A 744 -6.58 28.21 15.45
CA ALA A 744 -5.71 28.09 14.30
C ALA A 744 -6.09 29.08 13.20
N LEU A 745 -5.10 29.58 12.45
CA LEU A 745 -5.32 30.30 11.20
C LEU A 745 -5.22 29.35 10.03
N SER A 746 -6.00 29.60 8.99
CA SER A 746 -5.88 28.87 7.74
C SER A 746 -4.53 29.18 7.07
N PRO A 747 -3.87 28.18 6.45
CA PRO A 747 -2.64 28.39 5.67
C PRO A 747 -2.75 29.45 4.56
N ASP A 748 -3.95 29.69 4.02
CA ASP A 748 -4.20 30.76 3.05
C ASP A 748 -4.37 32.16 3.68
N GLY A 749 -4.36 32.26 5.01
CA GLY A 749 -4.44 33.52 5.77
C GLY A 749 -5.82 34.19 5.75
N ARG A 750 -6.88 33.51 5.28
CA ARG A 750 -8.21 34.11 5.13
C ARG A 750 -9.18 33.80 6.28
N PHE A 751 -8.95 32.74 7.02
CA PHE A 751 -9.88 32.24 8.03
C PHE A 751 -9.20 31.95 9.38
N LEU A 752 -10.00 31.94 10.44
CA LEU A 752 -9.61 31.44 11.76
C LEU A 752 -10.63 30.40 12.22
N ILE A 753 -10.17 29.34 12.88
CA ILE A 753 -11.03 28.41 13.63
C ILE A 753 -10.71 28.51 15.10
N SER A 754 -11.73 28.58 15.94
CA SER A 754 -11.58 28.59 17.40
C SER A 754 -12.48 27.55 18.06
N GLY A 755 -11.90 26.75 18.95
CA GLY A 755 -12.59 25.73 19.74
C GLY A 755 -12.84 26.21 21.17
N ASN A 756 -14.03 25.95 21.68
CA ASN A 756 -14.51 26.44 22.96
C ASN A 756 -14.82 25.30 23.94
N ASP A 757 -14.93 25.63 25.23
CA ASP A 757 -15.34 24.72 26.31
C ASP A 757 -16.81 24.26 26.21
N ASP A 758 -17.66 24.99 25.49
CA ASP A 758 -19.08 24.68 25.26
C ASP A 758 -19.35 23.61 24.18
N ALA A 759 -18.31 22.87 23.79
CA ALA A 759 -18.34 21.84 22.74
C ALA A 759 -18.64 22.37 21.32
N THR A 760 -18.48 23.67 21.06
CA THR A 760 -18.60 24.26 19.72
C THR A 760 -17.29 24.81 19.20
N ALA A 761 -17.12 24.79 17.88
CA ALA A 761 -16.05 25.52 17.20
C ALA A 761 -16.64 26.54 16.23
N ASN A 762 -16.05 27.73 16.18
CA ASN A 762 -16.48 28.79 15.27
C ASN A 762 -15.43 29.00 14.18
N LEU A 763 -15.88 29.10 12.93
CA LEU A 763 -15.08 29.51 11.78
C LEU A 763 -15.34 30.99 11.49
N TRP A 764 -14.28 31.78 11.42
CA TRP A 764 -14.31 33.22 11.21
C TRP A 764 -13.55 33.58 9.93
N SER A 765 -13.96 34.64 9.26
CA SER A 765 -13.05 35.33 8.34
C SER A 765 -12.02 36.13 9.15
N VAL A 766 -10.85 36.39 8.57
CA VAL A 766 -9.86 37.31 9.18
C VAL A 766 -10.39 38.75 9.21
N SER A 767 -11.36 39.11 8.37
CA SER A 767 -12.11 40.36 8.51
C SER A 767 -12.97 40.40 9.78
N GLY A 768 -13.22 39.27 10.45
CA GLY A 768 -13.87 39.18 11.74
C GLY A 768 -15.35 38.79 11.70
N ASP A 769 -15.82 38.30 10.56
CA ASP A 769 -17.19 37.84 10.37
C ASP A 769 -17.28 36.36 10.77
N LEU A 770 -18.31 36.01 11.54
CA LEU A 770 -18.60 34.60 11.85
C LEU A 770 -19.20 33.93 10.62
N ILE A 771 -18.50 32.92 10.09
CA ILE A 771 -18.89 32.20 8.86
C ILE A 771 -19.80 31.02 9.20
N THR A 772 -19.39 30.17 10.14
CA THR A 772 -20.18 29.01 10.57
C THR A 772 -19.81 28.59 12.00
N THR A 773 -20.74 27.91 12.66
CA THR A 773 -20.54 27.28 13.97
C THR A 773 -20.66 25.77 13.81
N LEU A 774 -19.56 25.07 14.06
CA LEU A 774 -19.46 23.61 14.03
C LEU A 774 -20.04 23.06 15.34
N LYS A 775 -21.22 22.42 15.23
CA LYS A 775 -21.92 21.80 16.36
C LYS A 775 -21.95 20.29 16.16
N GLY A 776 -21.65 19.55 17.23
CA GLY A 776 -21.74 18.07 17.20
C GLY A 776 -20.70 17.35 18.04
N GLN A 777 -19.79 18.05 18.73
CA GLN A 777 -18.98 17.46 19.79
C GLN A 777 -19.80 17.32 21.07
N SER A 778 -19.45 16.35 21.91
CA SER A 778 -20.16 16.10 23.17
C SER A 778 -19.43 16.62 24.42
N GLY A 779 -18.22 17.15 24.26
CA GLY A 779 -17.46 17.80 25.32
C GLY A 779 -16.59 18.96 24.81
N PRO A 780 -15.91 19.67 25.72
CA PRO A 780 -15.00 20.78 25.41
C PRO A 780 -14.05 20.49 24.23
N ILE A 781 -13.83 21.49 23.36
CA ILE A 781 -12.88 21.37 22.24
C ILE A 781 -11.51 21.89 22.69
N GLY A 782 -10.59 20.97 22.94
CA GLY A 782 -9.24 21.26 23.46
C GLY A 782 -8.25 21.65 22.36
N SER A 783 -8.51 21.23 21.12
CA SER A 783 -7.61 21.54 20.01
C SER A 783 -8.35 21.67 18.68
N VAL A 784 -7.86 22.56 17.81
CA VAL A 784 -8.37 22.78 16.45
C VAL A 784 -7.21 22.93 15.46
N SER A 785 -7.42 22.54 14.21
CA SER A 785 -6.41 22.69 13.15
C SER A 785 -7.04 22.75 11.76
N PHE A 786 -6.31 23.35 10.82
CA PHE A 786 -6.63 23.34 9.40
C PHE A 786 -5.75 22.33 8.66
N SER A 787 -6.29 21.68 7.64
CA SER A 787 -5.46 21.00 6.64
C SER A 787 -4.57 22.01 5.88
N PRO A 788 -3.41 21.58 5.36
CA PRO A 788 -2.49 22.46 4.63
C PRO A 788 -3.11 23.18 3.43
N ASP A 789 -4.10 22.58 2.77
CA ASP A 789 -4.86 23.15 1.66
C ASP A 789 -6.02 24.09 2.09
N SER A 790 -6.17 24.31 3.41
CA SER A 790 -7.23 25.10 4.04
C SER A 790 -8.67 24.61 3.79
N GLN A 791 -8.87 23.36 3.33
CA GLN A 791 -10.21 22.85 3.00
C GLN A 791 -10.89 22.09 4.13
N ILE A 792 -10.12 21.37 4.94
CA ILE A 792 -10.61 20.51 6.01
C ILE A 792 -10.27 21.16 7.35
N LEU A 793 -11.24 21.13 8.25
CA LEU A 793 -11.11 21.56 9.63
C LEU A 793 -11.09 20.32 10.52
N ALA A 794 -10.22 20.28 11.53
CA ALA A 794 -10.21 19.24 12.53
C ALA A 794 -10.46 19.83 13.92
N THR A 795 -11.31 19.18 14.70
CA THR A 795 -11.62 19.55 16.09
C THR A 795 -11.44 18.34 16.99
N GLY A 796 -10.63 18.44 18.04
CA GLY A 796 -10.42 17.42 19.05
C GLY A 796 -11.11 17.78 20.36
N SER A 797 -11.85 16.82 20.93
CA SER A 797 -12.73 17.05 22.07
C SER A 797 -12.36 16.20 23.30
N ASP A 798 -12.88 16.61 24.46
CA ASP A 798 -12.84 15.90 25.75
C ASP A 798 -13.50 14.52 25.68
N ASP A 799 -14.44 14.33 24.75
CA ASP A 799 -15.09 13.04 24.50
C ASP A 799 -14.18 11.98 23.83
N GLY A 800 -12.89 12.31 23.64
CA GLY A 800 -11.89 11.41 23.06
C GLY A 800 -12.00 11.27 21.55
N THR A 801 -12.82 12.08 20.89
CA THR A 801 -12.99 12.04 19.42
C THR A 801 -12.34 13.23 18.72
N VAL A 802 -11.92 12.98 17.48
CA VAL A 802 -11.58 14.04 16.53
C VAL A 802 -12.61 14.04 15.41
N LYS A 803 -13.20 15.19 15.13
CA LYS A 803 -14.12 15.37 14.01
C LYS A 803 -13.49 16.19 12.91
N LEU A 804 -13.70 15.73 11.67
CA LEU A 804 -13.29 16.43 10.46
C LEU A 804 -14.49 17.10 9.83
N TRP A 805 -14.31 18.32 9.34
CA TRP A 805 -15.38 19.15 8.80
C TRP A 805 -14.93 19.79 7.49
N ASN A 806 -15.89 20.08 6.62
CA ASN A 806 -15.66 21.01 5.53
C ASN A 806 -15.88 22.45 6.01
N ARG A 807 -15.58 23.44 5.16
CA ARG A 807 -15.78 24.87 5.46
C ARG A 807 -17.26 25.29 5.53
N GLY A 808 -18.18 24.50 4.97
CA GLY A 808 -19.62 24.73 5.07
C GLY A 808 -20.19 24.38 6.45
N GLY A 809 -19.45 23.59 7.24
CA GLY A 809 -19.86 23.12 8.55
C GLY A 809 -20.39 21.68 8.56
N ASP A 810 -20.32 20.98 7.43
CA ASP A 810 -20.69 19.57 7.38
C ASP A 810 -19.59 18.70 7.98
N GLN A 811 -19.98 17.76 8.84
CA GLN A 811 -19.09 16.76 9.40
C GLN A 811 -18.74 15.72 8.32
N LEU A 812 -17.45 15.59 8.00
CA LEU A 812 -16.92 14.63 7.03
C LEU A 812 -16.64 13.27 7.67
N TYR A 813 -16.01 13.26 8.85
CA TYR A 813 -15.57 12.03 9.51
C TYR A 813 -15.47 12.19 11.03
N THR A 814 -15.54 11.08 11.78
CA THR A 814 -15.25 11.03 13.23
C THR A 814 -14.20 9.97 13.52
N LEU A 815 -13.02 10.39 13.98
CA LEU A 815 -11.95 9.53 14.45
C LEU A 815 -12.22 9.16 15.90
N ARG A 816 -12.31 7.85 16.19
CA ARG A 816 -12.60 7.30 17.51
C ARG A 816 -11.49 6.36 17.93
N GLY A 817 -11.07 6.43 19.19
CA GLY A 817 -10.19 5.43 19.78
C GLY A 817 -9.41 5.89 21.01
N HIS A 818 -9.22 7.20 21.18
CA HIS A 818 -8.61 7.72 22.41
C HIS A 818 -9.53 7.52 23.61
N GLY A 819 -8.92 7.24 24.77
CA GLY A 819 -9.62 7.01 26.03
C GLY A 819 -9.83 8.28 26.87
N GLY A 820 -9.45 9.45 26.36
CA GLY A 820 -9.54 10.72 27.08
C GLY A 820 -9.34 11.94 26.19
N PHE A 821 -9.36 13.12 26.81
CA PHE A 821 -9.35 14.42 26.14
C PHE A 821 -8.26 14.55 25.07
N ILE A 822 -8.64 14.91 23.84
CA ILE A 822 -7.71 15.36 22.80
C ILE A 822 -7.24 16.78 23.11
N MET A 823 -6.03 16.90 23.64
CA MET A 823 -5.44 18.17 24.05
C MET A 823 -4.61 18.84 22.93
N GLY A 824 -4.12 18.05 21.98
CA GLY A 824 -3.36 18.56 20.83
C GLY A 824 -3.70 17.81 19.55
N LEU A 825 -3.79 18.52 18.43
CA LEU A 825 -3.97 17.91 17.11
C LEU A 825 -3.26 18.72 16.02
N THR A 826 -2.71 18.03 15.03
CA THR A 826 -2.06 18.66 13.87
C THR A 826 -2.19 17.78 12.63
N PHE A 827 -2.35 18.40 11.46
CA PHE A 827 -2.17 17.70 10.19
C PHE A 827 -0.68 17.49 9.91
N SER A 828 -0.35 16.45 9.16
CA SER A 828 0.94 16.29 8.50
C SER A 828 1.12 17.38 7.43
N PRO A 829 2.37 17.75 7.06
CA PRO A 829 2.62 18.79 6.06
C PRO A 829 2.01 18.50 4.69
N ASP A 830 1.84 17.22 4.33
CA ASP A 830 1.19 16.78 3.10
C ASP A 830 -0.35 16.71 3.21
N GLY A 831 -0.91 16.94 4.40
CA GLY A 831 -2.34 16.91 4.68
C GLY A 831 -2.97 15.52 4.73
N SER A 832 -2.19 14.45 4.54
CA SER A 832 -2.73 13.08 4.41
C SER A 832 -3.05 12.39 5.75
N THR A 833 -2.46 12.89 6.84
CA THR A 833 -2.47 12.26 8.16
C THR A 833 -2.75 13.31 9.23
N ILE A 834 -3.35 12.88 10.34
CA ILE A 834 -3.53 13.67 11.55
C ILE A 834 -2.79 13.01 12.71
N ALA A 835 -2.02 13.79 13.45
CA ALA A 835 -1.47 13.38 14.73
C ALA A 835 -2.30 13.97 15.88
N THR A 836 -2.61 13.16 16.88
CA THR A 836 -3.40 13.55 18.05
C THR A 836 -2.63 13.25 19.33
N ALA A 837 -2.70 14.15 20.29
CA ALA A 837 -2.15 14.02 21.64
C ALA A 837 -3.30 14.00 22.65
N SER A 838 -3.31 13.03 23.56
CA SER A 838 -4.43 12.81 24.48
C SER A 838 -4.02 12.66 25.94
N ALA A 839 -4.99 12.97 26.82
CA ALA A 839 -4.95 12.67 28.25
C ALA A 839 -4.87 11.15 28.55
N ASP A 840 -5.11 10.28 27.57
CA ASP A 840 -4.86 8.83 27.70
C ASP A 840 -3.36 8.46 27.65
N LYS A 841 -2.47 9.45 27.67
CA LYS A 841 -0.99 9.34 27.65
C LYS A 841 -0.42 8.91 26.30
N THR A 842 -1.25 8.84 25.26
CA THR A 842 -0.81 8.40 23.94
C THR A 842 -0.79 9.53 22.92
N VAL A 843 0.06 9.35 21.91
CA VAL A 843 -0.02 10.05 20.63
C VAL A 843 -0.49 9.05 19.58
N ARG A 844 -1.44 9.42 18.73
CA ARG A 844 -1.91 8.54 17.65
C ARG A 844 -1.80 9.22 16.29
N LEU A 845 -1.53 8.42 15.27
CA LEU A 845 -1.56 8.84 13.88
C LEU A 845 -2.80 8.26 13.21
N TRP A 846 -3.48 9.07 12.42
CA TRP A 846 -4.72 8.72 11.75
C TRP A 846 -4.67 9.11 10.28
N SER A 847 -5.17 8.27 9.40
CA SER A 847 -5.54 8.70 8.06
C SER A 847 -6.87 9.48 8.10
N LEU A 848 -7.12 10.27 7.05
CA LEU A 848 -8.36 11.06 6.95
C LEU A 848 -9.64 10.22 6.82
N ASP A 849 -9.53 8.95 6.41
CA ASP A 849 -10.63 8.01 6.28
C ASP A 849 -10.88 7.16 7.54
N GLY A 850 -10.21 7.49 8.67
CA GLY A 850 -10.49 6.91 9.98
C GLY A 850 -9.59 5.79 10.45
N GLN A 851 -8.67 5.32 9.60
CA GLN A 851 -7.74 4.27 10.00
C GLN A 851 -6.72 4.83 11.00
N GLN A 852 -6.62 4.20 12.16
CA GLN A 852 -5.51 4.43 13.07
C GLN A 852 -4.25 3.77 12.49
N LEU A 853 -3.23 4.58 12.22
CA LEU A 853 -1.98 4.15 11.60
C LEU A 853 -0.94 3.71 12.64
N GLU A 854 -0.86 4.40 13.78
CA GLU A 854 0.15 4.15 14.82
C GLU A 854 -0.32 4.68 16.19
N THR A 855 0.19 4.08 17.28
CA THR A 855 0.06 4.59 18.65
C THR A 855 1.42 4.64 19.33
N PHE A 856 1.77 5.81 19.86
CA PHE A 856 2.95 6.02 20.68
C PHE A 856 2.56 6.15 22.16
N SER A 857 3.21 5.41 23.05
CA SER A 857 2.83 5.29 24.46
C SER A 857 3.99 5.44 25.45
N ASP A 858 5.11 6.05 25.04
CA ASP A 858 6.30 6.21 25.90
C ASP A 858 6.16 7.33 26.94
N HIS A 859 5.18 8.23 26.81
CA HIS A 859 4.89 9.23 27.82
C HIS A 859 4.25 8.61 29.07
N THR A 860 4.62 9.09 30.25
CA THR A 860 4.13 8.52 31.53
C THR A 860 2.88 9.23 32.05
N ASN A 861 2.52 10.37 31.45
CA ASN A 861 1.39 11.22 31.81
C ASN A 861 0.71 11.83 30.56
N TRP A 862 -0.28 12.69 30.76
CA TRP A 862 -1.09 13.29 29.68
C TRP A 862 -0.24 13.99 28.62
N VAL A 863 -0.52 13.71 27.34
CA VAL A 863 0.15 14.38 26.23
C VAL A 863 -0.67 15.60 25.83
N ARG A 864 -0.08 16.79 25.96
CA ARG A 864 -0.77 18.08 25.81
C ARG A 864 -0.66 18.68 24.42
N SER A 865 0.42 18.40 23.70
CA SER A 865 0.68 19.03 22.41
C SER A 865 1.47 18.12 21.50
N VAL A 866 1.25 18.28 20.20
CA VAL A 866 1.91 17.52 19.14
C VAL A 866 2.19 18.43 17.95
N SER A 867 3.36 18.26 17.32
CA SER A 867 3.78 19.03 16.14
C SER A 867 4.59 18.16 15.19
N PHE A 868 4.20 18.11 13.92
CA PHE A 868 5.08 17.60 12.88
C PHE A 868 6.23 18.57 12.60
N SER A 869 7.37 18.04 12.20
CA SER A 869 8.39 18.82 11.51
C SER A 869 7.90 19.23 10.12
N PRO A 870 8.41 20.34 9.55
CA PRO A 870 7.99 20.82 8.22
C PRO A 870 8.16 19.80 7.09
N ASP A 871 9.13 18.89 7.20
CA ASP A 871 9.36 17.80 6.25
C ASP A 871 8.52 16.54 6.51
N GLY A 872 7.73 16.51 7.58
CA GLY A 872 6.88 15.38 7.99
C GLY A 872 7.62 14.16 8.53
N LYS A 873 8.97 14.22 8.62
CA LYS A 873 9.81 13.06 8.98
C LYS A 873 10.05 12.92 10.48
N THR A 874 9.56 13.86 11.29
CA THR A 874 9.67 13.83 12.74
C THR A 874 8.39 14.36 13.34
N LEU A 875 7.93 13.72 14.40
CA LEU A 875 6.83 14.20 15.23
C LEU A 875 7.40 14.57 16.59
N ALA A 876 6.96 15.69 17.17
CA ALA A 876 7.27 16.04 18.56
C ALA A 876 6.00 15.96 19.39
N SER A 877 6.08 15.41 20.60
CA SER A 877 4.99 15.42 21.57
C SER A 877 5.44 15.95 22.92
N ALA A 878 4.63 16.81 23.53
CA ALA A 878 4.89 17.39 24.84
C ALA A 878 3.89 16.87 25.88
N SER A 879 4.39 16.57 27.08
CA SER A 879 3.63 15.87 28.10
C SER A 879 3.69 16.54 29.47
N GLN A 880 2.71 16.20 30.29
CA GLN A 880 2.62 16.56 31.70
C GLN A 880 3.70 15.88 32.57
N ASP A 881 4.40 14.88 32.03
CA ASP A 881 5.59 14.30 32.66
C ASP A 881 6.83 15.23 32.64
N GLY A 882 6.71 16.41 32.05
CA GLY A 882 7.79 17.40 31.99
C GLY A 882 8.76 17.20 30.82
N THR A 883 8.47 16.28 29.90
CA THR A 883 9.33 15.94 28.77
C THR A 883 8.68 16.26 27.41
N VAL A 884 9.54 16.35 26.39
CA VAL A 884 9.12 16.25 24.99
C VAL A 884 9.83 15.07 24.33
N ILE A 885 9.11 14.24 23.59
CA ILE A 885 9.67 13.12 22.83
C ILE A 885 9.68 13.46 21.34
N LEU A 886 10.79 13.17 20.65
CA LEU A 886 10.87 13.22 19.19
C LEU A 886 10.74 11.82 18.58
N TRP A 887 9.68 11.62 17.82
CA TRP A 887 9.36 10.39 17.10
C TRP A 887 9.94 10.45 15.68
N ASN A 888 10.83 9.52 15.36
CA ASN A 888 11.45 9.41 14.06
C ASN A 888 10.54 8.69 13.05
N LEU A 889 10.17 9.38 11.97
CA LEU A 889 9.36 8.87 10.86
C LEU A 889 10.16 8.88 9.54
N ASN A 890 11.49 9.03 9.62
CA ASN A 890 12.34 9.06 8.44
C ASN A 890 12.71 7.63 8.01
N LEU A 891 12.11 7.16 6.91
CA LEU A 891 12.36 5.83 6.35
C LEU A 891 13.86 5.51 6.19
N ASN A 892 14.66 6.43 5.64
CA ASN A 892 16.08 6.17 5.38
C ASN A 892 16.90 6.03 6.67
N ASP A 893 16.57 6.83 7.69
CA ASP A 893 17.24 6.72 8.99
C ASP A 893 16.84 5.42 9.71
N LEU A 894 15.56 5.04 9.66
CA LEU A 894 15.07 3.77 10.20
C LEU A 894 15.73 2.56 9.54
N LEU A 895 15.83 2.56 8.19
CA LEU A 895 16.54 1.53 7.44
C LEU A 895 18.01 1.44 7.86
N THR A 896 18.70 2.59 7.97
CA THR A 896 20.12 2.64 8.37
C THR A 896 20.32 2.11 9.79
N ARG A 897 19.46 2.51 10.73
CA ARG A 897 19.50 2.04 12.13
C ARG A 897 19.23 0.56 12.24
N GLY A 898 18.19 0.05 11.56
CA GLY A 898 17.86 -1.37 11.58
C GLY A 898 18.97 -2.21 10.95
N CYS A 899 19.55 -1.77 9.84
CA CYS A 899 20.66 -2.48 9.21
C CYS A 899 21.95 -2.46 10.02
N THR A 900 22.25 -1.34 10.70
CA THR A 900 23.37 -1.28 11.64
C THR A 900 23.14 -2.24 12.82
N TRP A 901 21.89 -2.37 13.28
CA TRP A 901 21.54 -3.29 14.37
C TRP A 901 21.68 -4.77 13.95
N LEU A 902 21.28 -5.12 12.73
CA LEU A 902 21.33 -6.49 12.19
C LEU A 902 22.69 -6.90 11.61
N HIS A 903 23.66 -5.99 11.49
CA HIS A 903 24.90 -6.24 10.74
C HIS A 903 25.58 -7.56 11.13
N ASP A 904 25.80 -7.77 12.43
CA ASP A 904 26.44 -8.97 12.96
C ASP A 904 25.60 -10.23 12.71
N TYR A 905 24.27 -10.12 12.87
CA TYR A 905 23.34 -11.22 12.60
C TYR A 905 23.39 -11.67 11.14
N LEU A 906 23.23 -10.73 10.20
CA LEU A 906 23.20 -11.01 8.76
C LEU A 906 24.54 -11.48 8.21
N THR A 907 25.66 -11.11 8.83
CA THR A 907 27.00 -11.52 8.38
C THR A 907 27.36 -12.91 8.90
N THR A 908 27.10 -13.19 10.18
CA THR A 908 27.64 -14.38 10.86
C THR A 908 26.71 -15.59 10.88
N ASN A 909 25.39 -15.42 10.72
CA ASN A 909 24.46 -16.54 10.82
C ASN A 909 24.39 -17.37 9.54
N PRO A 910 24.62 -18.70 9.59
CA PRO A 910 24.55 -19.54 8.40
C PRO A 910 23.12 -19.79 7.90
N SER A 911 22.11 -19.71 8.78
CA SER A 911 20.71 -19.96 8.43
C SER A 911 20.04 -18.82 7.67
N VAL A 912 20.64 -17.63 7.65
CA VAL A 912 20.07 -16.45 6.99
C VAL A 912 20.19 -16.59 5.47
N SER A 913 19.05 -16.53 4.79
CA SER A 913 18.97 -16.68 3.33
C SER A 913 19.68 -15.53 2.60
N GLN A 914 20.09 -15.75 1.34
CA GLN A 914 20.67 -14.67 0.53
C GLN A 914 19.71 -13.49 0.34
N ARG A 915 18.40 -13.76 0.26
CA ARG A 915 17.36 -12.73 0.19
C ARG A 915 17.34 -11.86 1.45
N ASP A 916 17.44 -12.48 2.62
CA ASP A 916 17.43 -11.75 3.90
C ASP A 916 18.73 -10.95 4.12
N ARG A 917 19.87 -11.47 3.66
CA ARG A 917 21.13 -10.71 3.63
C ARG A 917 21.04 -9.48 2.74
N ALA A 918 20.25 -9.54 1.68
CA ALA A 918 19.99 -8.41 0.80
C ALA A 918 18.99 -7.40 1.38
N ALA A 919 18.37 -7.63 2.55
CA ALA A 919 17.47 -6.65 3.17
C ALA A 919 18.19 -5.33 3.54
N CYS A 920 19.52 -5.38 3.67
CA CYS A 920 20.38 -4.25 4.01
C CYS A 920 21.33 -3.81 2.90
N LEU A 921 21.19 -4.38 1.70
CA LEU A 921 21.83 -3.94 0.46
C LEU A 921 20.85 -3.05 -0.31
#